data_AF-A0A5Q0H5N1-F1
#
_entry.id   AF-A0A5Q0H5N1-F1
#
_cell.length_a   1.000
_cell.length_b   1.000
_cell.length_c   1.000
_cell.angle_alpha   90.00
_cell.angle_beta   90.00
_cell.angle_gamma   90.00
#
_symmetry.space_group_name_H-M   'P 1'
#
loop_
_entity.id
_entity.type
_entity.pdbx_description
1 polymer ?
#
loop_
_entity_poly.entity_id
_entity_poly.type
_entity_poly.pdbx_seq_one_letter_code
_entity_poly.pdbx_strand_id
1 'polypeptide(L)'
;MRTSEQVYHQVRWDPRLDPARFVLGVGQRGGRTERIALPAFTPGGEVPWHRVLFVEADGELVWDRATGLDRVGATEAGRVRAPRRLRAPAFTASTPHAWDPRRGWVPAEPRPAEPRRVEPAEPRDVGPAEVRVLTWNVLWDRYDHERIDTANRRPLLPAELATADADVIALQEVEPDLLAALLAEPWVRADYTADVDPTGPDVDRTGLVILSRLPVLEAGRLALGPHKAVAAIVVGTLLVATTHLTSDHTSGGAAERDRQLTRIAEALDGVGGDVVLVGDFNDGGPRPAAALGARDAWPEARDDEPPTFDPATNPLAAVSSPAGRAARLDRVFLRGRPRCVGAELRGTAPTAAGLFASDHYGVLARVAPADLVASDHHGTPVRVAPAEVPPPTPRTAVVWLPAAREDVDRVRREHDHRATRWPAHVTLLFGFAPEHDFDRAVPLLAAAAAEVPAFDVRVAGVREFRRDVVWLDPAAAGTERWTALHDALRHRFPLYAKDFTPHLTVGRSREAADGIGAWSDRVDRLVVLSRRGDGPMLPRAAVALGTGEVTWFAEPPTAPGPAVDGVAGRVLDAVAAALGEVHVVGSRRMGCALPDADLDLVAVVPDPAVAAGRVAEALPGATSVRSVVGARSPGLRLVVDGLGVDLALVGGADGAAPDAGTHSETASGAITDRRTDREVALSAITDAEAVLAAVGDRVDAFRRLARQVKAWARARGLDSAPFGGIPGLGWAVLAALTTREHDGPDPLGGFFATWAAWDWRDPVALSSPPHRTGAPMTILTPTAPVRSCTEQVTTGFRDLLTAELYRAWEITGAGGRLLSPPDLHRLHATWAVVTVPHDLVGPVRGRMRALLTALAPDAHAWPRPIARDADAVRFAIGLGRRPVPASALAGIAAGWAKGWRGVEVALVGNGEVPTPR
;
A
#
# COMPACT_ATOMS: atom_id res chain seq x y z
N MET A 1 -39.48 -9.02 -44.53
CA MET A 1 -39.46 -7.83 -43.66
C MET A 1 -40.29 -8.14 -42.42
N ARG A 2 -39.74 -7.98 -41.22
CA ARG A 2 -40.47 -8.12 -39.95
C ARG A 2 -41.55 -7.04 -39.82
N THR A 3 -42.60 -7.28 -39.05
CA THR A 3 -43.60 -6.24 -38.72
C THR A 3 -43.02 -5.23 -37.74
N SER A 4 -43.64 -4.05 -37.61
CA SER A 4 -43.22 -3.03 -36.63
C SER A 4 -43.26 -3.56 -35.19
N GLU A 5 -44.22 -4.43 -34.88
CA GLU A 5 -44.35 -5.10 -33.58
C GLU A 5 -43.21 -6.11 -33.36
N GLN A 6 -42.88 -6.92 -34.37
CA GLN A 6 -41.75 -7.85 -34.31
C GLN A 6 -40.42 -7.13 -34.16
N VAL A 7 -40.20 -6.03 -34.89
CA VAL A 7 -39.00 -5.20 -34.76
C VAL A 7 -38.92 -4.56 -33.39
N TYR A 8 -40.03 -4.01 -32.88
CA TYR A 8 -40.10 -3.47 -31.54
C TYR A 8 -39.71 -4.52 -30.48
N HIS A 9 -40.30 -5.71 -30.54
CA HIS A 9 -39.98 -6.79 -29.60
C HIS A 9 -38.55 -7.30 -29.75
N GLN A 10 -38.04 -7.38 -30.96
CA GLN A 10 -36.65 -7.74 -31.18
C GLN A 10 -35.71 -6.70 -30.57
N VAL A 11 -35.91 -5.40 -30.82
CA VAL A 11 -35.08 -4.35 -30.23
C VAL A 11 -35.17 -4.38 -28.70
N ARG A 12 -36.36 -4.63 -28.15
CA ARG A 12 -36.59 -4.65 -26.69
C ARG A 12 -35.96 -5.85 -25.99
N TRP A 13 -35.84 -7.00 -26.67
CA TRP A 13 -35.48 -8.27 -26.05
C TRP A 13 -34.21 -8.92 -26.61
N ASP A 14 -33.67 -8.45 -27.74
CA ASP A 14 -32.39 -8.93 -28.29
C ASP A 14 -31.24 -8.26 -27.52
N PRO A 15 -30.45 -9.02 -26.75
CA PRO A 15 -29.41 -8.47 -25.86
C PRO A 15 -28.26 -7.80 -26.62
N ARG A 16 -28.22 -7.92 -27.95
CA ARG A 16 -27.23 -7.25 -28.81
C ARG A 16 -27.66 -5.83 -29.20
N LEU A 17 -28.91 -5.44 -28.96
CA LEU A 17 -29.48 -4.15 -29.33
C LEU A 17 -29.77 -3.32 -28.07
N ASP A 18 -29.55 -2.00 -28.16
CA ASP A 18 -29.81 -1.05 -27.09
C ASP A 18 -31.09 -0.25 -27.41
N PRO A 19 -32.23 -0.53 -26.76
CA PRO A 19 -33.50 0.15 -27.02
C PRO A 19 -33.43 1.68 -26.95
N ALA A 20 -32.55 2.24 -26.11
CA ALA A 20 -32.40 3.69 -25.95
C ALA A 20 -31.88 4.39 -27.21
N ARG A 21 -31.26 3.64 -28.12
CA ARG A 21 -30.69 4.15 -29.38
C ARG A 21 -31.66 4.12 -30.54
N PHE A 22 -32.89 3.63 -30.33
CA PHE A 22 -33.91 3.48 -31.35
C PHE A 22 -35.02 4.53 -31.20
N VAL A 23 -35.53 5.01 -32.34
CA VAL A 23 -36.62 5.97 -32.45
C VAL A 23 -37.66 5.42 -33.42
N LEU A 24 -38.93 5.50 -33.05
CA LEU A 24 -40.06 5.14 -33.89
C LEU A 24 -40.62 6.39 -34.57
N GLY A 25 -40.74 6.35 -35.89
CA GLY A 25 -41.49 7.33 -36.67
C GLY A 25 -42.96 6.95 -36.74
N VAL A 26 -43.83 7.72 -36.08
CA VAL A 26 -45.28 7.44 -35.97
C VAL A 26 -46.08 8.46 -36.76
N GLY A 27 -47.00 7.99 -37.61
CA GLY A 27 -47.93 8.84 -38.35
C GLY A 27 -49.06 9.38 -37.47
N GLN A 28 -49.26 10.70 -37.48
CA GLN A 28 -50.36 11.40 -36.82
C GLN A 28 -51.54 11.66 -37.77
N ARG A 29 -52.73 11.94 -37.21
CA ARG A 29 -53.89 12.41 -38.00
C ARG A 29 -53.52 13.76 -38.64
N GLY A 30 -53.62 13.86 -39.97
CA GLY A 30 -53.23 15.06 -40.74
C GLY A 30 -51.90 14.95 -41.49
N GLY A 31 -51.27 13.77 -41.54
CA GLY A 31 -50.11 13.51 -42.40
C GLY A 31 -48.75 13.93 -41.86
N ARG A 32 -48.68 14.40 -40.60
CA ARG A 32 -47.41 14.69 -39.91
C ARG A 32 -46.83 13.43 -39.27
N THR A 33 -45.51 13.31 -39.27
CA THR A 33 -44.79 12.21 -38.59
C THR A 33 -44.14 12.72 -37.31
N GLU A 34 -44.34 12.01 -36.21
CA GLU A 34 -43.74 12.28 -34.91
C GLU A 34 -42.66 11.24 -34.60
N ARG A 35 -41.57 11.67 -33.97
CA ARG A 35 -40.46 10.79 -33.56
C ARG A 35 -40.57 10.51 -32.07
N ILE A 36 -40.74 9.25 -31.71
CA ILE A 36 -40.90 8.80 -30.32
C ILE A 36 -39.74 7.87 -30.00
N ALA A 37 -39.00 8.12 -28.92
CA ALA A 37 -37.97 7.19 -28.47
C ALA A 37 -38.59 5.82 -28.19
N LEU A 38 -37.97 4.74 -28.67
CA LEU A 38 -38.52 3.39 -28.53
C LEU A 38 -38.85 2.99 -27.07
N PRO A 39 -38.07 3.37 -26.05
CA PRO A 39 -38.42 3.10 -24.65
C PRO A 39 -39.70 3.81 -24.17
N ALA A 40 -40.02 4.97 -24.75
CA ALA A 40 -41.22 5.73 -24.42
C ALA A 40 -42.48 5.21 -25.13
N PHE A 41 -42.33 4.28 -26.09
CA PHE A 41 -43.46 3.70 -26.80
C PHE A 41 -44.14 2.61 -25.98
N THR A 42 -45.44 2.77 -25.73
CA THR A 42 -46.28 1.84 -24.96
C THR A 42 -47.03 0.89 -25.90
N PRO A 43 -46.71 -0.43 -25.91
CA PRO A 43 -47.43 -1.42 -26.71
C PRO A 43 -48.90 -1.50 -26.30
N GLY A 44 -49.82 -1.48 -27.27
CA GLY A 44 -51.26 -1.52 -27.01
C GLY A 44 -51.85 -0.24 -26.41
N GLY A 45 -51.08 0.85 -26.32
CA GLY A 45 -51.55 2.17 -25.89
C GLY A 45 -52.26 2.97 -27.00
N GLU A 46 -52.25 4.30 -26.89
CA GLU A 46 -52.97 5.21 -27.81
C GLU A 46 -52.50 5.16 -29.28
N VAL A 47 -51.29 4.63 -29.54
CA VAL A 47 -50.70 4.54 -30.88
C VAL A 47 -50.77 3.09 -31.40
N PRO A 48 -51.63 2.79 -32.38
CA PRO A 48 -51.70 1.46 -33.00
C PRO A 48 -50.46 1.14 -33.85
N TRP A 49 -50.08 -0.14 -33.92
CA TRP A 49 -48.90 -0.61 -34.69
C TRP A 49 -48.89 -0.19 -36.18
N HIS A 50 -50.06 -0.11 -36.82
CA HIS A 50 -50.18 0.32 -38.22
C HIS A 50 -49.83 1.80 -38.44
N ARG A 51 -49.61 2.58 -37.38
CA ARG A 51 -49.13 3.97 -37.46
C ARG A 51 -47.61 4.10 -37.36
N VAL A 52 -46.87 3.05 -37.00
CA VAL A 52 -45.40 3.06 -36.96
C VAL A 52 -44.85 2.97 -38.39
N LEU A 53 -44.48 4.09 -38.99
CA LEU A 53 -44.03 4.19 -40.38
C LEU A 53 -42.60 3.70 -40.58
N PHE A 54 -41.70 4.04 -39.65
CA PHE A 54 -40.29 3.65 -39.70
C PHE A 54 -39.67 3.48 -38.31
N VAL A 55 -38.49 2.85 -38.26
CA VAL A 55 -37.61 2.78 -37.09
C VAL A 55 -36.22 3.28 -37.49
N GLU A 56 -35.70 4.23 -36.73
CA GLU A 56 -34.34 4.74 -36.83
C GLU A 56 -33.50 4.20 -35.65
N ALA A 57 -32.22 3.93 -35.86
CA ALA A 57 -31.25 3.64 -34.82
C ALA A 57 -30.01 4.52 -35.04
N ASP A 58 -29.55 5.27 -34.04
CA ASP A 58 -28.44 6.23 -34.20
C ASP A 58 -28.59 7.23 -35.36
N GLY A 59 -29.84 7.57 -35.72
CA GLY A 59 -30.15 8.40 -36.88
C GLY A 59 -30.08 7.68 -38.23
N GLU A 60 -29.75 6.39 -38.26
CA GLU A 60 -29.84 5.52 -39.44
C GLU A 60 -31.24 4.90 -39.55
N LEU A 61 -31.84 4.93 -40.74
CA LEU A 61 -33.10 4.25 -41.02
C LEU A 61 -32.86 2.73 -41.10
N VAL A 62 -33.32 1.98 -40.09
CA VAL A 62 -33.05 0.53 -39.98
C VAL A 62 -34.25 -0.34 -40.35
N TRP A 63 -35.46 0.23 -40.32
CA TRP A 63 -36.69 -0.42 -40.76
C TRP A 63 -37.65 0.63 -41.32
N ASP A 64 -38.27 0.39 -42.48
CA ASP A 64 -39.19 1.34 -43.10
C ASP A 64 -40.32 0.65 -43.86
N ARG A 65 -41.57 0.94 -43.46
CA ARG A 65 -42.77 0.26 -43.97
C ARG A 65 -43.02 0.53 -45.44
N ALA A 66 -42.75 1.74 -45.93
CA ALA A 66 -43.10 2.13 -47.29
C ALA A 66 -42.15 1.50 -48.33
N THR A 67 -40.88 1.40 -47.98
CA THR A 67 -39.81 0.87 -48.83
C THR A 67 -39.56 -0.63 -48.64
N GLY A 68 -40.09 -1.22 -47.56
CA GLY A 68 -39.86 -2.62 -47.20
C GLY A 68 -38.47 -2.89 -46.60
N LEU A 69 -37.74 -1.83 -46.24
CA LEU A 69 -36.41 -1.92 -45.64
C LEU A 69 -36.48 -2.59 -44.27
N ASP A 70 -35.62 -3.61 -44.04
CA ASP A 70 -35.41 -4.23 -42.73
C ASP A 70 -33.96 -4.69 -42.62
N ARG A 71 -33.15 -3.86 -41.95
CA ARG A 71 -31.72 -4.09 -41.71
C ARG A 71 -31.37 -4.22 -40.24
N VAL A 72 -32.37 -4.28 -39.35
CA VAL A 72 -32.19 -4.35 -37.89
C VAL A 72 -31.28 -5.53 -37.46
N GLY A 73 -31.21 -6.61 -38.25
CA GLY A 73 -30.31 -7.74 -37.96
C GLY A 73 -28.86 -7.57 -38.46
N ALA A 74 -28.65 -6.72 -39.46
CA ALA A 74 -27.39 -6.60 -40.21
C ALA A 74 -26.64 -5.29 -39.95
N THR A 75 -27.34 -4.24 -39.52
CA THR A 75 -26.74 -2.94 -39.18
C THR A 75 -26.01 -3.00 -37.84
N GLU A 76 -24.97 -2.16 -37.71
CA GLU A 76 -24.28 -1.90 -36.44
C GLU A 76 -25.00 -0.79 -35.64
N ALA A 77 -25.88 -0.04 -36.28
CA ALA A 77 -26.67 1.02 -35.64
C ALA A 77 -27.62 0.42 -34.59
N GLY A 78 -27.65 1.03 -33.41
CA GLY A 78 -28.41 0.56 -32.26
C GLY A 78 -27.84 -0.69 -31.57
N ARG A 79 -26.66 -1.20 -31.97
CA ARG A 79 -26.00 -2.29 -31.22
C ARG A 79 -25.44 -1.82 -29.89
N VAL A 80 -25.39 -2.74 -28.93
CA VAL A 80 -24.78 -2.53 -27.61
C VAL A 80 -23.26 -2.41 -27.76
N ARG A 81 -22.68 -1.25 -27.42
CA ARG A 81 -21.22 -0.99 -27.50
C ARG A 81 -20.45 -1.54 -26.29
N ALA A 82 -21.13 -1.70 -25.15
CA ALA A 82 -20.64 -2.36 -23.94
C ALA A 82 -21.85 -3.00 -23.23
N PRO A 83 -21.78 -4.25 -22.78
CA PRO A 83 -22.95 -4.97 -22.31
C PRO A 83 -23.45 -4.41 -20.98
N ARG A 84 -24.67 -3.84 -20.99
CA ARG A 84 -25.33 -3.21 -19.83
C ARG A 84 -25.34 -4.10 -18.59
N ARG A 85 -25.24 -3.55 -17.39
CA ARG A 85 -25.47 -4.28 -16.13
C ARG A 85 -26.96 -4.43 -15.85
N LEU A 86 -27.76 -3.40 -16.14
CA LEU A 86 -29.22 -3.42 -15.99
C LEU A 86 -29.86 -3.96 -17.28
N ARG A 87 -29.89 -5.30 -17.43
CA ARG A 87 -30.35 -5.96 -18.66
C ARG A 87 -31.84 -6.33 -18.63
N ALA A 88 -32.45 -6.33 -19.81
CA ALA A 88 -33.72 -7.00 -20.04
C ALA A 88 -33.59 -8.54 -19.92
N PRO A 89 -34.65 -9.27 -19.53
CA PRO A 89 -35.99 -8.75 -19.23
C PRO A 89 -36.18 -8.23 -17.80
N ALA A 90 -35.18 -8.35 -16.93
CA ALA A 90 -35.29 -7.94 -15.53
C ALA A 90 -35.47 -6.42 -15.40
N PHE A 91 -34.60 -5.64 -16.04
CA PHE A 91 -34.66 -4.19 -16.03
C PHE A 91 -35.05 -3.63 -17.39
N THR A 92 -36.01 -2.70 -17.40
CA THR A 92 -36.29 -1.83 -18.53
C THR A 92 -35.40 -0.60 -18.43
N ALA A 93 -34.65 -0.30 -19.49
CA ALA A 93 -33.83 0.91 -19.60
C ALA A 93 -34.63 2.19 -19.28
N SER A 94 -34.07 3.07 -18.45
CA SER A 94 -34.53 4.47 -18.32
C SER A 94 -33.43 5.44 -18.75
N THR A 95 -33.82 6.65 -19.09
CA THR A 95 -32.91 7.72 -19.52
C THR A 95 -32.68 8.68 -18.36
N PRO A 96 -31.46 8.77 -17.80
CA PRO A 96 -31.16 9.76 -16.78
C PRO A 96 -31.13 11.17 -17.37
N HIS A 97 -31.46 12.18 -16.57
CA HIS A 97 -31.54 13.58 -16.98
C HIS A 97 -30.61 14.46 -16.14
N ALA A 98 -29.92 15.39 -16.78
CA ALA A 98 -29.05 16.38 -16.16
C ALA A 98 -29.49 17.79 -16.53
N TRP A 99 -29.22 18.76 -15.66
CA TRP A 99 -29.56 20.16 -15.90
C TRP A 99 -28.58 20.82 -16.89
N ASP A 100 -29.13 21.43 -17.94
CA ASP A 100 -28.45 22.34 -18.84
C ASP A 100 -29.00 23.77 -18.65
N PRO A 101 -28.15 24.78 -18.40
CA PRO A 101 -28.61 26.16 -18.17
C PRO A 101 -29.42 26.79 -19.30
N ARG A 102 -29.31 26.28 -20.55
CA ARG A 102 -30.02 26.81 -21.73
C ARG A 102 -31.24 25.97 -22.10
N ARG A 103 -31.19 24.65 -21.85
CA ARG A 103 -32.21 23.70 -22.30
C ARG A 103 -33.05 23.12 -21.17
N GLY A 104 -32.72 23.43 -19.92
CA GLY A 104 -33.35 22.82 -18.75
C GLY A 104 -32.87 21.38 -18.54
N TRP A 105 -33.73 20.52 -18.01
CA TRP A 105 -33.42 19.10 -17.84
C TRP A 105 -33.43 18.40 -19.20
N VAL A 106 -32.29 17.82 -19.57
CA VAL A 106 -32.10 17.09 -20.83
C VAL A 106 -31.55 15.69 -20.55
N PRO A 107 -31.76 14.71 -21.45
CA PRO A 107 -31.09 13.43 -21.36
C PRO A 107 -29.58 13.60 -21.11
N ALA A 108 -29.07 12.95 -20.08
CA ALA A 108 -27.66 12.99 -19.75
C ALA A 108 -26.88 12.23 -20.83
N GLU A 109 -26.02 12.94 -21.57
CA GLU A 109 -25.03 12.29 -22.43
C GLU A 109 -24.02 11.53 -21.54
N PRO A 110 -23.55 10.34 -21.95
CA PRO A 110 -22.44 9.66 -21.27
C PRO A 110 -21.19 10.53 -21.40
N ARG A 111 -21.00 11.46 -20.46
CA ARG A 111 -19.84 12.34 -20.42
C ARG A 111 -18.59 11.52 -20.10
N PRO A 112 -17.52 11.58 -20.91
CA PRO A 112 -16.19 11.40 -20.37
C PRO A 112 -16.01 12.43 -19.24
N ALA A 113 -15.29 12.08 -18.18
CA ALA A 113 -14.98 12.99 -17.08
C ALA A 113 -14.22 14.23 -17.59
N GLU A 114 -14.94 15.26 -18.04
CA GLU A 114 -14.36 16.57 -18.28
C GLU A 114 -14.42 17.37 -16.97
N PRO A 115 -13.27 17.90 -16.50
CA PRO A 115 -13.21 18.64 -15.27
C PRO A 115 -13.97 19.98 -15.43
N ARG A 116 -15.04 20.15 -14.67
CA ARG A 116 -15.70 21.45 -14.51
C ARG A 116 -14.70 22.43 -13.90
N ARG A 117 -14.63 23.64 -14.49
CA ARG A 117 -13.84 24.77 -13.98
C ARG A 117 -14.35 25.18 -12.58
N VAL A 118 -13.63 24.71 -11.57
CA VAL A 118 -13.42 25.38 -10.29
C VAL A 118 -11.92 25.60 -10.19
N GLU A 119 -11.49 26.77 -9.70
CA GLU A 119 -10.06 27.10 -9.46
C GLU A 119 -9.35 26.03 -8.58
N PRO A 120 -8.00 25.94 -8.64
CA PRO A 120 -7.26 24.69 -8.66
C PRO A 120 -7.38 23.89 -7.37
N ALA A 121 -8.20 22.85 -7.41
CA ALA A 121 -8.02 21.63 -6.63
C ALA A 121 -7.93 20.46 -7.61
N GLU A 122 -7.02 19.53 -7.32
CA GLU A 122 -6.54 18.42 -8.16
C GLU A 122 -7.63 17.69 -8.99
N PRO A 123 -7.29 17.20 -10.20
CA PRO A 123 -8.21 16.40 -11.00
C PRO A 123 -8.48 15.06 -10.31
N ARG A 124 -9.64 14.94 -9.66
CA ARG A 124 -10.14 13.72 -9.04
C ARG A 124 -10.84 12.86 -10.09
N ASP A 125 -10.15 11.84 -10.58
CA ASP A 125 -10.70 10.74 -11.39
C ASP A 125 -10.54 9.38 -10.68
N VAL A 126 -10.69 9.41 -9.35
CA VAL A 126 -10.83 8.24 -8.48
C VAL A 126 -12.26 8.33 -7.94
N GLY A 127 -13.10 7.31 -8.17
CA GLY A 127 -14.41 7.22 -7.53
C GLY A 127 -14.28 7.44 -6.02
N PRO A 128 -15.27 8.03 -5.34
CA PRO A 128 -15.09 8.40 -3.94
C PRO A 128 -14.78 7.14 -3.12
N ALA A 129 -13.82 7.26 -2.21
CA ALA A 129 -13.40 6.20 -1.29
C ALA A 129 -14.55 5.62 -0.44
N GLU A 130 -15.66 6.34 -0.39
CA GLU A 130 -16.89 6.06 0.34
C GLU A 130 -18.05 6.72 -0.41
N VAL A 131 -19.18 6.04 -0.53
CA VAL A 131 -20.40 6.59 -1.14
C VAL A 131 -21.43 6.82 -0.03
N ARG A 132 -21.91 8.07 0.08
CA ARG A 132 -22.98 8.46 0.98
C ARG A 132 -24.32 8.25 0.30
N VAL A 133 -25.06 7.24 0.75
CA VAL A 133 -26.39 6.89 0.21
C VAL A 133 -27.45 7.26 1.23
N LEU A 134 -28.32 8.21 0.88
CA LEU A 134 -29.48 8.59 1.67
C LEU A 134 -30.71 7.90 1.10
N THR A 135 -31.53 7.33 1.97
CA THR A 135 -32.88 6.88 1.60
C THR A 135 -33.95 7.49 2.49
N TRP A 136 -35.08 7.89 1.91
CA TRP A 136 -36.15 8.55 2.65
C TRP A 136 -37.52 8.36 1.98
N ASN A 137 -38.48 7.75 2.68
CA ASN A 137 -39.90 7.84 2.33
C ASN A 137 -40.42 9.24 2.70
N VAL A 138 -40.90 10.02 1.72
CA VAL A 138 -41.19 11.46 1.87
C VAL A 138 -42.67 11.79 2.12
N LEU A 139 -43.51 10.75 2.26
CA LEU A 139 -44.96 10.79 2.46
C LEU A 139 -45.75 11.27 1.23
N TRP A 140 -46.65 10.42 0.76
CA TRP A 140 -47.63 10.71 -0.29
C TRP A 140 -48.86 11.44 0.30
N ASP A 141 -49.09 12.70 -0.13
CA ASP A 141 -50.01 13.64 0.52
C ASP A 141 -51.43 13.69 -0.07
N ARG A 142 -51.71 12.89 -1.10
CA ARG A 142 -52.87 13.04 -2.00
C ARG A 142 -54.25 13.00 -1.33
N TYR A 143 -54.38 12.36 -0.16
CA TYR A 143 -55.67 12.12 0.49
C TYR A 143 -55.85 12.81 1.85
N ASP A 144 -54.77 13.29 2.48
CA ASP A 144 -54.79 13.84 3.85
C ASP A 144 -54.06 15.20 3.98
N HIS A 145 -53.81 15.93 2.88
CA HIS A 145 -53.01 17.16 2.84
C HIS A 145 -53.34 18.23 3.92
N GLU A 146 -54.62 18.40 4.28
CA GLU A 146 -55.04 19.32 5.36
C GLU A 146 -54.67 18.81 6.77
N ARG A 147 -54.56 17.50 6.95
CA ARG A 147 -54.25 16.84 8.24
C ARG A 147 -52.75 16.72 8.51
N ILE A 148 -51.91 16.83 7.48
CA ILE A 148 -50.45 16.64 7.55
C ILE A 148 -49.65 17.91 7.20
N ASP A 149 -50.33 19.05 7.10
CA ASP A 149 -49.76 20.38 6.81
C ASP A 149 -48.75 20.40 5.65
N THR A 150 -49.15 19.81 4.53
CA THR A 150 -48.32 19.63 3.33
C THR A 150 -47.66 20.93 2.86
N ALA A 151 -48.40 22.05 2.90
CA ALA A 151 -47.93 23.34 2.39
C ALA A 151 -46.72 23.88 3.17
N ASN A 152 -46.71 23.72 4.50
CA ASN A 152 -45.61 24.18 5.34
C ASN A 152 -44.48 23.14 5.46
N ARG A 153 -44.80 21.85 5.30
CA ARG A 153 -43.83 20.75 5.43
C ARG A 153 -42.96 20.54 4.19
N ARG A 154 -43.54 20.53 2.99
CA ARG A 154 -42.81 20.21 1.74
C ARG A 154 -41.54 21.06 1.53
N PRO A 155 -41.51 22.37 1.85
CA PRO A 155 -40.28 23.16 1.75
C PRO A 155 -39.15 22.75 2.71
N LEU A 156 -39.44 22.00 3.79
CA LEU A 156 -38.44 21.54 4.75
C LEU A 156 -37.55 20.44 4.16
N LEU A 157 -38.11 19.60 3.29
CA LEU A 157 -37.42 18.44 2.75
C LEU A 157 -36.19 18.82 1.89
N PRO A 158 -36.27 19.74 0.91
CA PRO A 158 -35.08 20.15 0.15
C PRO A 158 -33.93 20.67 1.02
N ALA A 159 -34.23 21.37 2.12
CA ALA A 159 -33.22 21.86 3.06
C ALA A 159 -32.55 20.70 3.83
N GLU A 160 -33.33 19.75 4.33
CA GLU A 160 -32.81 18.53 4.97
C GLU A 160 -31.95 17.69 4.00
N LEU A 161 -32.41 17.52 2.76
CA LEU A 161 -31.67 16.79 1.72
C LEU A 161 -30.34 17.49 1.37
N ALA A 162 -30.33 18.83 1.29
CA ALA A 162 -29.10 19.60 1.05
C ALA A 162 -28.08 19.42 2.18
N THR A 163 -28.53 19.47 3.44
CA THR A 163 -27.65 19.30 4.61
C THR A 163 -27.21 17.85 4.83
N ALA A 164 -27.92 16.87 4.27
CA ALA A 164 -27.53 15.46 4.33
C ALA A 164 -26.27 15.18 3.50
N ASP A 165 -25.97 16.05 2.53
CA ASP A 165 -24.77 16.04 1.72
C ASP A 165 -24.45 14.64 1.12
N ALA A 166 -25.49 13.96 0.63
CA ALA A 166 -25.40 12.60 0.13
C ALA A 166 -24.96 12.55 -1.34
N ASP A 167 -24.10 11.61 -1.71
CA ASP A 167 -23.69 11.39 -3.09
C ASP A 167 -24.83 10.83 -3.94
N VAL A 168 -25.65 9.97 -3.33
CA VAL A 168 -26.86 9.39 -3.93
C VAL A 168 -28.03 9.58 -2.96
N ILE A 169 -29.12 10.18 -3.46
CA ILE A 169 -30.37 10.39 -2.72
C ILE A 169 -31.44 9.52 -3.39
N ALA A 170 -32.04 8.61 -2.63
CA ALA A 170 -33.08 7.69 -3.07
C ALA A 170 -34.37 7.94 -2.30
N LEU A 171 -35.38 8.48 -2.98
CA LEU A 171 -36.65 8.88 -2.39
C LEU A 171 -37.77 7.92 -2.79
N GLN A 172 -38.70 7.70 -1.86
CA GLN A 172 -39.94 6.95 -2.07
C GLN A 172 -41.15 7.83 -1.81
N GLU A 173 -42.28 7.55 -2.48
CA GLU A 173 -43.52 8.33 -2.40
C GLU A 173 -43.40 9.77 -2.92
N VAL A 174 -42.50 10.00 -3.88
CA VAL A 174 -42.34 11.32 -4.50
C VAL A 174 -43.51 11.63 -5.44
N GLU A 175 -44.14 12.78 -5.25
CA GLU A 175 -45.14 13.33 -6.17
C GLU A 175 -44.52 14.26 -7.23
N PRO A 176 -45.17 14.44 -8.41
CA PRO A 176 -44.68 15.31 -9.48
C PRO A 176 -44.37 16.75 -9.02
N ASP A 177 -45.21 17.34 -8.18
CA ASP A 177 -45.00 18.70 -7.67
C ASP A 177 -43.78 18.80 -6.74
N LEU A 178 -43.54 17.77 -5.93
CA LEU A 178 -42.37 17.69 -5.06
C LEU A 178 -41.10 17.48 -5.89
N LEU A 179 -41.15 16.63 -6.92
CA LEU A 179 -40.05 16.47 -7.87
C LEU A 179 -39.74 17.81 -8.55
N ALA A 180 -40.76 18.54 -9.02
CA ALA A 180 -40.57 19.83 -9.66
C ALA A 180 -39.90 20.85 -8.72
N ALA A 181 -40.32 20.90 -7.45
CA ALA A 181 -39.70 21.75 -6.43
C ALA A 181 -38.23 21.35 -6.18
N LEU A 182 -37.95 20.05 -6.00
CA LEU A 182 -36.60 19.55 -5.76
C LEU A 182 -35.66 19.81 -6.96
N LEU A 183 -36.13 19.59 -8.18
CA LEU A 183 -35.39 19.87 -9.42
C LEU A 183 -35.27 21.37 -9.72
N ALA A 184 -35.98 22.23 -8.98
CA ALA A 184 -35.81 23.67 -9.04
C ALA A 184 -34.66 24.18 -8.15
N GLU A 185 -34.23 23.39 -7.17
CA GLU A 185 -33.19 23.77 -6.23
C GLU A 185 -31.84 24.03 -6.93
N PRO A 186 -31.12 25.11 -6.58
CA PRO A 186 -29.83 25.41 -7.16
C PRO A 186 -28.78 24.31 -6.99
N TRP A 187 -28.75 23.65 -5.82
CA TRP A 187 -27.77 22.59 -5.54
C TRP A 187 -28.04 21.30 -6.32
N VAL A 188 -29.33 20.99 -6.60
CA VAL A 188 -29.71 19.85 -7.45
C VAL A 188 -29.32 20.13 -8.90
N ARG A 189 -29.65 21.31 -9.41
CA ARG A 189 -29.29 21.74 -10.79
C ARG A 189 -27.79 21.87 -11.00
N ALA A 190 -27.04 22.17 -9.94
CA ALA A 190 -25.60 22.26 -10.01
C ALA A 190 -25.01 20.88 -10.30
N ASP A 191 -25.30 19.88 -9.46
CA ASP A 191 -24.45 18.69 -9.37
C ASP A 191 -25.17 17.34 -9.51
N TYR A 192 -26.50 17.31 -9.57
CA TYR A 192 -27.25 16.04 -9.59
C TYR A 192 -27.78 15.66 -10.97
N THR A 193 -27.72 14.36 -11.23
CA THR A 193 -28.40 13.66 -12.32
C THR A 193 -29.60 12.91 -11.75
N ALA A 194 -30.78 13.08 -12.35
CA ALA A 194 -31.98 12.32 -11.99
C ALA A 194 -32.07 11.04 -12.82
N ASP A 195 -32.47 9.91 -12.23
CA ASP A 195 -32.69 8.65 -12.95
C ASP A 195 -33.94 8.65 -13.85
N VAL A 196 -34.80 9.67 -13.68
CA VAL A 196 -36.12 9.81 -14.29
C VAL A 196 -36.13 10.94 -15.33
N ASP A 197 -37.06 10.87 -16.28
CA ASP A 197 -37.50 12.05 -17.04
C ASP A 197 -38.40 12.92 -16.13
N PRO A 198 -38.02 14.19 -15.85
CA PRO A 198 -38.82 15.09 -15.03
C PRO A 198 -40.24 15.34 -15.54
N THR A 199 -40.48 15.10 -16.82
CA THR A 199 -41.79 15.27 -17.49
C THR A 199 -42.47 13.93 -17.79
N GLY A 200 -41.80 12.82 -17.46
CA GLY A 200 -42.27 11.47 -17.73
C GLY A 200 -43.27 10.95 -16.68
N PRO A 201 -44.03 9.89 -17.02
CA PRO A 201 -45.09 9.35 -16.15
C PRO A 201 -44.56 8.46 -15.01
N ASP A 202 -43.25 8.22 -14.93
CA ASP A 202 -42.68 7.23 -14.02
C ASP A 202 -42.85 7.59 -12.54
N VAL A 203 -42.68 8.87 -12.20
CA VAL A 203 -42.79 9.35 -10.81
C VAL A 203 -44.26 9.33 -10.37
N ASP A 204 -45.18 9.81 -11.19
CA ASP A 204 -46.62 9.71 -10.91
C ASP A 204 -47.09 8.24 -10.74
N ARG A 205 -46.48 7.31 -11.48
CA ARG A 205 -46.84 5.88 -11.42
C ARG A 205 -46.27 5.16 -10.19
N THR A 206 -45.03 5.46 -9.79
CA THR A 206 -44.28 4.63 -8.83
C THR A 206 -43.76 5.37 -7.60
N GLY A 207 -43.64 6.69 -7.67
CA GLY A 207 -43.11 7.54 -6.60
C GLY A 207 -41.61 7.33 -6.29
N LEU A 208 -40.84 6.69 -7.18
CA LEU A 208 -39.42 6.39 -6.96
C LEU A 208 -38.53 7.34 -7.75
N VAL A 209 -37.60 7.99 -7.04
CA VAL A 209 -36.61 8.91 -7.62
C VAL A 209 -35.24 8.65 -7.02
N ILE A 210 -34.22 8.58 -7.86
CA ILE A 210 -32.82 8.59 -7.49
C ILE A 210 -32.15 9.84 -8.09
N LEU A 211 -31.51 10.62 -7.23
CA LEU A 211 -30.62 11.71 -7.62
C LEU A 211 -29.19 11.29 -7.30
N SER A 212 -28.27 11.42 -8.26
CA SER A 212 -26.85 11.10 -8.06
C SER A 212 -25.95 12.27 -8.45
N ARG A 213 -25.01 12.63 -7.58
CA ARG A 213 -23.86 13.48 -7.94
C ARG A 213 -22.80 12.72 -8.71
N LEU A 214 -22.74 11.41 -8.51
CA LEU A 214 -21.82 10.53 -9.20
C LEU A 214 -22.29 10.30 -10.64
N PRO A 215 -21.37 10.14 -11.61
CA PRO A 215 -21.73 9.86 -13.00
C PRO A 215 -22.63 8.62 -13.11
N VAL A 216 -23.85 8.82 -13.62
CA VAL A 216 -24.81 7.74 -13.87
C VAL A 216 -24.45 7.06 -15.19
N LEU A 217 -23.92 5.85 -15.12
CA LEU A 217 -23.53 5.06 -16.29
C LEU A 217 -24.74 4.37 -16.94
N GLU A 218 -25.66 3.88 -16.11
CA GLU A 218 -26.89 3.24 -16.54
C GLU A 218 -28.02 3.57 -15.57
N ALA A 219 -29.25 3.67 -16.08
CA ALA A 219 -30.47 3.71 -15.28
C ALA A 219 -31.48 2.70 -15.82
N GLY A 220 -32.28 2.12 -14.92
CA GLY A 220 -33.29 1.15 -15.29
C GLY A 220 -34.32 0.90 -14.19
N ARG A 221 -35.45 0.30 -14.61
CA ARG A 221 -36.57 -0.02 -13.72
C ARG A 221 -37.00 -1.47 -13.83
N LEU A 222 -37.34 -2.06 -12.69
CA LEU A 222 -37.98 -3.37 -12.58
C LEU A 222 -39.40 -3.15 -12.06
N ALA A 223 -40.42 -3.61 -12.79
CA ALA A 223 -41.80 -3.57 -12.31
C ALA A 223 -42.05 -4.72 -11.33
N LEU A 224 -42.65 -4.41 -10.18
CA LEU A 224 -43.12 -5.36 -9.17
C LEU A 224 -44.66 -5.47 -9.15
N GLY A 225 -45.35 -4.47 -9.71
CA GLY A 225 -46.80 -4.40 -9.86
C GLY A 225 -47.21 -3.11 -10.59
N PRO A 226 -48.51 -2.75 -10.63
CA PRO A 226 -48.99 -1.55 -11.32
C PRO A 226 -48.38 -0.24 -10.79
N HIS A 227 -48.15 -0.17 -9.47
CA HIS A 227 -47.66 1.02 -8.76
C HIS A 227 -46.39 0.75 -7.92
N LYS A 228 -45.80 -0.44 -8.07
CA LYS A 228 -44.67 -0.90 -7.27
C LYS A 228 -43.52 -1.29 -8.19
N ALA A 229 -42.31 -0.81 -7.89
CA ALA A 229 -41.15 -0.99 -8.75
C ALA A 229 -39.84 -0.98 -7.95
N VAL A 230 -38.74 -1.25 -8.65
CA VAL A 230 -37.39 -0.88 -8.27
C VAL A 230 -36.88 0.11 -9.30
N ALA A 231 -36.35 1.25 -8.86
CA ALA A 231 -35.54 2.13 -9.70
C ALA A 231 -34.07 1.86 -9.39
N ALA A 232 -33.21 1.76 -10.39
CA ALA A 232 -31.81 1.41 -10.22
C ALA A 232 -30.91 2.25 -11.11
N ILE A 233 -29.77 2.66 -10.56
CA ILE A 233 -28.68 3.31 -11.28
C ILE A 233 -27.37 2.56 -11.09
N VAL A 234 -26.47 2.71 -12.05
CA VAL A 234 -25.07 2.26 -11.95
C VAL A 234 -24.17 3.48 -11.86
N VAL A 235 -23.39 3.57 -10.78
CA VAL A 235 -22.40 4.63 -10.55
C VAL A 235 -21.04 3.98 -10.31
N GLY A 236 -20.11 4.18 -11.26
CA GLY A 236 -18.85 3.42 -11.27
C GLY A 236 -19.09 1.89 -11.28
N THR A 237 -18.59 1.19 -10.26
CA THR A 237 -18.82 -0.27 -10.08
C THR A 237 -20.02 -0.59 -9.20
N LEU A 238 -20.66 0.40 -8.59
CA LEU A 238 -21.76 0.18 -7.65
C LEU A 238 -23.11 0.29 -8.34
N LEU A 239 -24.01 -0.66 -8.07
CA LEU A 239 -25.42 -0.52 -8.39
C LEU A 239 -26.14 0.02 -7.16
N VAL A 240 -26.86 1.12 -7.31
CA VAL A 240 -27.74 1.66 -6.27
C VAL A 240 -29.19 1.53 -6.73
N ALA A 241 -30.01 0.86 -5.93
CA ALA A 241 -31.41 0.61 -6.22
C ALA A 241 -32.30 1.10 -5.09
N THR A 242 -33.47 1.62 -5.42
CA THR A 242 -34.50 2.06 -4.47
C THR A 242 -35.81 1.33 -4.70
N THR A 243 -36.52 1.00 -3.63
CA THR A 243 -37.85 0.39 -3.70
C THR A 243 -38.75 0.88 -2.56
N HIS A 244 -40.06 0.71 -2.74
CA HIS A 244 -41.07 0.93 -1.72
C HIS A 244 -42.06 -0.24 -1.77
N LEU A 245 -42.03 -1.15 -0.79
CA LEU A 245 -42.85 -2.37 -0.80
C LEU A 245 -44.28 -2.14 -0.31
N THR A 246 -45.14 -3.16 -0.45
CA THR A 246 -46.54 -3.09 -0.02
C THR A 246 -46.67 -2.96 1.51
N SER A 247 -47.46 -1.99 1.99
CA SER A 247 -47.68 -1.76 3.42
C SER A 247 -48.51 -2.86 4.09
N ASP A 248 -48.40 -2.96 5.42
CA ASP A 248 -49.17 -3.89 6.26
C ASP A 248 -50.68 -3.63 6.29
N HIS A 249 -51.12 -2.47 5.80
CA HIS A 249 -52.54 -2.12 5.71
C HIS A 249 -53.25 -2.77 4.52
N THR A 250 -52.50 -3.32 3.57
CA THR A 250 -53.06 -4.02 2.43
C THR A 250 -53.49 -5.44 2.83
N SER A 251 -54.71 -5.85 2.44
CA SER A 251 -55.17 -7.23 2.66
C SER A 251 -54.21 -8.22 1.97
N GLY A 252 -53.57 -9.09 2.75
CA GLY A 252 -52.54 -10.01 2.25
C GLY A 252 -51.16 -9.37 2.00
N GLY A 253 -50.89 -8.18 2.54
CA GLY A 253 -49.68 -7.39 2.30
C GLY A 253 -48.37 -8.15 2.54
N ALA A 254 -48.29 -8.96 3.60
CA ALA A 254 -47.09 -9.76 3.90
C ALA A 254 -46.76 -10.76 2.77
N ALA A 255 -47.77 -11.50 2.27
CA ALA A 255 -47.57 -12.45 1.18
C ALA A 255 -47.21 -11.74 -0.14
N GLU A 256 -47.71 -10.52 -0.33
CA GLU A 256 -47.34 -9.71 -1.49
C GLU A 256 -45.91 -9.19 -1.39
N ARG A 257 -45.46 -8.73 -0.21
CA ARG A 257 -44.06 -8.36 0.01
C ARG A 257 -43.11 -9.52 -0.22
N ASP A 258 -43.49 -10.74 0.17
CA ASP A 258 -42.69 -11.94 -0.11
C ASP A 258 -42.48 -12.14 -1.61
N ARG A 259 -43.55 -12.02 -2.42
CA ARG A 259 -43.44 -12.08 -3.89
C ARG A 259 -42.56 -10.96 -4.44
N GLN A 260 -42.71 -9.75 -3.92
CA GLN A 260 -41.90 -8.60 -4.32
C GLN A 260 -40.42 -8.82 -4.01
N LEU A 261 -40.08 -9.25 -2.80
CA LEU A 261 -38.70 -9.55 -2.38
C LEU A 261 -38.08 -10.67 -3.22
N THR A 262 -38.81 -11.75 -3.48
CA THR A 262 -38.35 -12.82 -4.39
C THR A 262 -38.06 -12.27 -5.77
N ARG A 263 -38.96 -11.43 -6.32
CA ARG A 263 -38.76 -10.84 -7.64
C ARG A 263 -37.54 -9.91 -7.71
N ILE A 264 -37.29 -9.15 -6.64
CA ILE A 264 -36.10 -8.30 -6.51
C ILE A 264 -34.84 -9.17 -6.45
N ALA A 265 -34.83 -10.22 -5.63
CA ALA A 265 -33.70 -11.13 -5.49
C ALA A 265 -33.34 -11.79 -6.84
N GLU A 266 -34.33 -12.35 -7.55
CA GLU A 266 -34.16 -12.93 -8.88
C GLU A 266 -33.57 -11.93 -9.89
N ALA A 267 -34.05 -10.68 -9.87
CA ALA A 267 -33.57 -9.65 -10.77
C ALA A 267 -32.12 -9.24 -10.46
N LEU A 268 -31.75 -9.17 -9.17
CA LEU A 268 -30.41 -8.81 -8.72
C LEU A 268 -29.40 -9.95 -8.89
N ASP A 269 -29.81 -11.22 -8.84
CA ASP A 269 -28.93 -12.38 -9.12
C ASP A 269 -28.31 -12.32 -10.52
N GLY A 270 -29.04 -11.77 -11.49
CA GLY A 270 -28.57 -11.58 -12.86
C GLY A 270 -27.65 -10.36 -13.06
N VAL A 271 -27.48 -9.51 -12.03
CA VAL A 271 -26.68 -8.29 -12.13
C VAL A 271 -25.33 -8.50 -11.44
N GLY A 272 -24.27 -8.63 -12.25
CA GLY A 272 -22.91 -8.74 -11.72
C GLY A 272 -22.47 -7.48 -10.98
N GLY A 273 -21.71 -7.66 -9.90
CA GLY A 273 -21.08 -6.60 -9.11
C GLY A 273 -21.78 -6.29 -7.78
N ASP A 274 -21.34 -5.20 -7.14
CA ASP A 274 -21.78 -4.81 -5.81
C ASP A 274 -23.10 -4.01 -5.85
N VAL A 275 -23.99 -4.25 -4.89
CA VAL A 275 -25.35 -3.67 -4.85
C VAL A 275 -25.62 -3.02 -3.49
N VAL A 276 -26.15 -1.80 -3.53
CA VAL A 276 -26.79 -1.10 -2.41
C VAL A 276 -28.27 -0.95 -2.74
N LEU A 277 -29.12 -1.71 -2.06
CA LEU A 277 -30.57 -1.63 -2.21
C LEU A 277 -31.15 -0.90 -1.00
N VAL A 278 -31.89 0.18 -1.25
CA VAL A 278 -32.41 1.07 -0.21
C VAL A 278 -33.91 1.31 -0.34
N GLY A 279 -34.51 1.84 0.70
CA GLY A 279 -35.89 2.34 0.70
C GLY A 279 -36.75 1.73 1.78
N ASP A 280 -38.07 1.89 1.62
CA ASP A 280 -39.07 1.45 2.57
C ASP A 280 -39.54 0.03 2.26
N PHE A 281 -39.17 -0.91 3.12
CA PHE A 281 -39.52 -2.32 2.97
C PHE A 281 -40.86 -2.67 3.62
N ASN A 282 -41.47 -1.75 4.38
CA ASN A 282 -42.69 -2.01 5.14
C ASN A 282 -42.63 -3.29 6.00
N ASP A 283 -41.42 -3.66 6.45
CA ASP A 283 -41.16 -4.83 7.29
C ASP A 283 -39.96 -4.56 8.20
N GLY A 284 -40.24 -4.39 9.50
CA GLY A 284 -39.22 -4.16 10.52
C GLY A 284 -38.42 -5.40 10.91
N GLY A 285 -38.84 -6.59 10.48
CA GLY A 285 -38.21 -7.87 10.84
C GLY A 285 -36.91 -8.19 10.07
N PRO A 286 -36.32 -9.38 10.30
CA PRO A 286 -35.12 -9.84 9.60
C PRO A 286 -35.39 -10.41 8.21
N ARG A 287 -36.68 -10.57 7.83
CA ARG A 287 -37.10 -11.25 6.60
C ARG A 287 -36.58 -10.59 5.33
N PRO A 288 -36.61 -9.25 5.14
CA PRO A 288 -36.13 -8.64 3.91
C PRO A 288 -34.65 -8.96 3.63
N ALA A 289 -33.79 -8.86 4.65
CA ALA A 289 -32.37 -9.19 4.53
C ALA A 289 -32.15 -10.64 4.08
N ALA A 290 -32.88 -11.58 4.72
CA ALA A 290 -32.80 -13.00 4.40
C ALA A 290 -33.28 -13.31 2.97
N ALA A 291 -34.42 -12.75 2.54
CA ALA A 291 -34.97 -12.96 1.21
C ALA A 291 -34.08 -12.40 0.09
N LEU A 292 -33.37 -11.31 0.36
CA LEU A 292 -32.48 -10.65 -0.59
C LEU A 292 -31.06 -11.22 -0.60
N GLY A 293 -30.71 -12.09 0.35
CA GLY A 293 -29.33 -12.54 0.56
C GLY A 293 -28.38 -11.38 0.84
N ALA A 294 -28.85 -10.35 1.56
CA ALA A 294 -28.16 -9.09 1.78
C ALA A 294 -27.93 -8.82 3.27
N ARG A 295 -26.92 -8.01 3.58
CA ARG A 295 -26.63 -7.56 4.94
C ARG A 295 -27.31 -6.23 5.20
N ASP A 296 -27.85 -6.04 6.39
CA ASP A 296 -28.36 -4.74 6.84
C ASP A 296 -27.19 -3.84 7.22
N ALA A 297 -27.12 -2.64 6.64
CA ALA A 297 -26.04 -1.68 6.89
C ALA A 297 -26.09 -1.10 8.30
N TRP A 298 -27.28 -0.98 8.90
CA TRP A 298 -27.42 -0.31 10.20
C TRP A 298 -26.67 -1.05 11.33
N PRO A 299 -26.88 -2.37 11.52
CA PRO A 299 -26.15 -3.13 12.55
C PRO A 299 -24.65 -3.32 12.24
N GLU A 300 -24.19 -3.06 11.00
CA GLU A 300 -22.75 -3.05 10.70
C GLU A 300 -22.04 -1.82 11.27
N ALA A 301 -22.76 -0.71 11.48
CA ALA A 301 -22.19 0.57 11.89
C ALA A 301 -22.62 1.04 13.29
N ARG A 302 -23.68 0.45 13.87
CA ARG A 302 -24.28 0.88 15.13
C ARG A 302 -24.81 -0.30 15.94
N ASP A 303 -24.74 -0.17 17.27
CA ASP A 303 -25.22 -1.18 18.23
C ASP A 303 -26.69 -0.94 18.67
N ASP A 304 -27.31 0.15 18.23
CA ASP A 304 -28.70 0.47 18.51
C ASP A 304 -29.61 0.26 17.28
N GLU A 305 -30.91 0.18 17.51
CA GLU A 305 -31.91 -0.01 16.46
C GLU A 305 -33.08 0.98 16.61
N PRO A 306 -32.86 2.28 16.40
CA PRO A 306 -33.95 3.25 16.44
C PRO A 306 -34.96 2.99 15.30
N PRO A 307 -36.25 3.29 15.52
CA PRO A 307 -37.25 3.22 14.47
C PRO A 307 -37.01 4.30 13.40
N THR A 308 -37.34 3.99 12.15
CA THR A 308 -37.42 4.99 11.07
C THR A 308 -38.84 5.51 10.91
N PHE A 309 -39.82 4.79 11.44
CA PHE A 309 -41.21 5.20 11.53
C PHE A 309 -41.64 5.12 13.00
N ASP A 310 -41.96 6.25 13.62
CA ASP A 310 -42.27 6.33 15.05
C ASP A 310 -43.52 7.19 15.34
N PRO A 311 -44.70 6.56 15.43
CA PRO A 311 -45.96 7.22 15.80
C PRO A 311 -45.97 7.85 17.19
N ALA A 312 -45.05 7.47 18.10
CA ALA A 312 -45.03 8.01 19.46
C ALA A 312 -44.36 9.39 19.52
N THR A 313 -43.40 9.64 18.63
CA THR A 313 -42.60 10.88 18.60
C THR A 313 -42.89 11.77 17.40
N ASN A 314 -43.33 11.20 16.28
CA ASN A 314 -43.68 11.92 15.06
C ASN A 314 -45.22 11.98 14.89
N PRO A 315 -45.86 13.15 15.06
CA PRO A 315 -47.30 13.30 14.87
C PRO A 315 -47.79 12.94 13.48
N LEU A 316 -46.94 13.06 12.44
CA LEU A 316 -47.31 12.66 11.08
C LEU A 316 -47.44 11.13 10.98
N ALA A 317 -46.51 10.39 11.57
CA ALA A 317 -46.58 8.92 11.65
C ALA A 317 -47.79 8.43 12.47
N ALA A 318 -48.22 9.22 13.46
CA ALA A 318 -49.43 8.91 14.22
C ALA A 318 -50.71 9.00 13.35
N VAL A 319 -50.74 9.87 12.34
CA VAL A 319 -51.87 9.98 11.40
C VAL A 319 -51.99 8.72 10.53
N SER A 320 -50.85 8.18 10.08
CA SER A 320 -50.77 7.04 9.18
C SER A 320 -50.69 5.67 9.89
N SER A 321 -50.61 5.62 11.23
CA SER A 321 -50.47 4.37 12.01
C SER A 321 -51.67 4.05 12.93
N PRO A 322 -52.68 3.30 12.45
CA PRO A 322 -53.78 2.80 13.29
C PRO A 322 -53.32 1.93 14.47
N ALA A 323 -52.16 1.28 14.35
CA ALA A 323 -51.60 0.39 15.37
C ALA A 323 -50.69 1.11 16.38
N GLY A 324 -50.23 2.33 16.07
CA GLY A 324 -49.32 3.13 16.91
C GLY A 324 -47.97 2.48 17.20
N ARG A 325 -47.52 1.55 16.34
CA ARG A 325 -46.28 0.78 16.55
C ARG A 325 -45.11 1.41 15.80
N ALA A 326 -44.02 1.66 16.51
CA ALA A 326 -42.77 2.10 15.92
C ALA A 326 -42.01 0.92 15.27
N ALA A 327 -41.34 1.16 14.13
CA ALA A 327 -40.58 0.14 13.41
C ALA A 327 -39.45 0.74 12.55
N ARG A 328 -38.43 -0.07 12.24
CA ARG A 328 -37.37 0.25 11.27
C ARG A 328 -37.75 -0.27 9.88
N LEU A 329 -38.59 0.50 9.19
CA LEU A 329 -39.16 0.14 7.88
C LEU A 329 -38.21 0.50 6.73
N ASP A 330 -37.48 1.60 6.86
CA ASP A 330 -36.50 2.09 5.90
C ASP A 330 -35.16 1.41 6.15
N ARG A 331 -34.60 0.79 5.10
CA ARG A 331 -33.38 -0.02 5.22
C ARG A 331 -32.39 0.30 4.13
N VAL A 332 -31.11 0.05 4.44
CA VAL A 332 -30.02 0.03 3.49
C VAL A 332 -29.42 -1.37 3.51
N PHE A 333 -29.64 -2.13 2.43
CA PHE A 333 -29.14 -3.49 2.27
C PHE A 333 -27.93 -3.52 1.34
N LEU A 334 -26.87 -4.19 1.80
CA LEU A 334 -25.62 -4.37 1.10
C LEU A 334 -25.49 -5.80 0.60
N ARG A 335 -25.33 -5.96 -0.71
CA ARG A 335 -25.04 -7.25 -1.34
C ARG A 335 -23.69 -7.18 -2.07
N GLY A 336 -22.89 -8.23 -1.91
CA GLY A 336 -21.51 -8.26 -2.38
C GLY A 336 -20.54 -7.74 -1.34
N ARG A 337 -19.51 -7.03 -1.80
CA ARG A 337 -18.34 -6.61 -1.02
C ARG A 337 -18.51 -5.33 -0.19
N PRO A 338 -19.38 -4.35 -0.47
CA PRO A 338 -19.42 -3.14 0.32
C PRO A 338 -19.73 -3.41 1.80
N ARG A 339 -19.24 -2.51 2.66
CA ARG A 339 -19.48 -2.51 4.10
C ARG A 339 -19.96 -1.13 4.53
N CYS A 340 -20.82 -1.09 5.53
CA CYS A 340 -21.22 0.16 6.15
C CYS A 340 -20.16 0.59 7.15
N VAL A 341 -19.67 1.82 7.03
CA VAL A 341 -18.68 2.41 7.95
C VAL A 341 -19.29 3.54 8.81
N GLY A 342 -20.59 3.77 8.66
CA GLY A 342 -21.32 4.77 9.42
C GLY A 342 -22.78 4.87 8.96
N ALA A 343 -23.68 5.05 9.92
CA ALA A 343 -25.10 5.27 9.66
C ALA A 343 -25.65 6.37 10.58
N GLU A 344 -26.57 7.17 10.08
CA GLU A 344 -27.28 8.20 10.84
C GLU A 344 -28.73 8.35 10.37
N LEU A 345 -29.64 8.71 11.29
CA LEU A 345 -31.00 9.11 10.95
C LEU A 345 -31.06 10.62 10.67
N ARG A 346 -31.92 11.03 9.75
CA ARG A 346 -32.18 12.42 9.35
C ARG A 346 -33.64 12.77 9.57
N GLY A 347 -33.91 14.04 9.88
CA GLY A 347 -35.26 14.53 10.13
C GLY A 347 -35.92 13.98 11.40
N THR A 348 -35.14 13.54 12.40
CA THR A 348 -35.65 12.99 13.68
C THR A 348 -36.16 14.04 14.66
N ALA A 349 -35.93 15.32 14.38
CA ALA A 349 -36.36 16.42 15.23
C ALA A 349 -37.35 17.31 14.47
N PRO A 350 -38.39 17.82 15.15
CA PRO A 350 -39.27 18.81 14.55
C PRO A 350 -38.55 20.15 14.40
N THR A 351 -39.02 20.96 13.45
CA THR A 351 -38.66 22.38 13.34
C THR A 351 -39.11 23.18 14.57
N ALA A 352 -38.69 24.44 14.69
CA ALA A 352 -39.17 25.35 15.73
C ALA A 352 -40.71 25.53 15.73
N ALA A 353 -41.36 25.27 14.59
CA ALA A 353 -42.83 25.28 14.45
C ALA A 353 -43.49 23.92 14.80
N GLY A 354 -42.73 22.93 15.26
CA GLY A 354 -43.23 21.59 15.59
C GLY A 354 -43.42 20.66 14.38
N LEU A 355 -43.02 21.07 13.18
CA LEU A 355 -43.22 20.30 11.94
C LEU A 355 -42.04 19.37 11.65
N PHE A 356 -42.34 18.12 11.28
CA PHE A 356 -41.38 17.15 10.73
C PHE A 356 -41.40 17.20 9.21
N ALA A 357 -40.30 16.85 8.54
CA ALA A 357 -40.22 16.84 7.07
C ALA A 357 -40.98 15.69 6.42
N SER A 358 -41.10 14.54 7.10
CA SER A 358 -41.84 13.34 6.66
C SER A 358 -42.36 12.58 7.89
N ASP A 359 -43.28 11.63 7.70
CA ASP A 359 -43.67 10.67 8.73
C ASP A 359 -42.60 9.58 8.96
N HIS A 360 -41.67 9.43 8.03
CA HIS A 360 -40.46 8.63 8.20
C HIS A 360 -39.22 9.50 8.46
N TYR A 361 -38.21 8.92 9.11
CA TYR A 361 -36.88 9.47 9.28
C TYR A 361 -35.95 8.92 8.19
N GLY A 362 -35.18 9.80 7.54
CA GLY A 362 -34.26 9.40 6.48
C GLY A 362 -33.08 8.61 7.04
N VAL A 363 -32.59 7.63 6.28
CA VAL A 363 -31.44 6.80 6.65
C VAL A 363 -30.25 7.17 5.76
N LEU A 364 -29.23 7.79 6.33
CA LEU A 364 -27.97 8.06 5.63
C LEU A 364 -26.94 7.00 5.99
N ALA A 365 -26.50 6.24 5.00
CA ALA A 365 -25.44 5.24 5.13
C ALA A 365 -24.18 5.68 4.39
N ARG A 366 -23.04 5.49 5.06
CA ARG A 366 -21.69 5.65 4.52
C ARG A 366 -21.18 4.28 4.11
N VAL A 367 -21.04 4.05 2.81
CA VAL A 367 -20.73 2.73 2.24
C VAL A 367 -19.32 2.73 1.65
N ALA A 368 -18.46 1.83 2.11
CA ALA A 368 -17.08 1.68 1.63
C ALA A 368 -16.84 0.28 1.02
N PRO A 369 -15.92 0.13 0.06
CA PRO A 369 -15.42 -1.17 -0.40
C PRO A 369 -14.83 -2.02 0.75
N ALA A 370 -15.06 -3.34 0.77
CA ALA A 370 -14.57 -4.24 1.85
C ALA A 370 -13.04 -4.25 1.99
N ASP A 371 -12.30 -4.00 0.92
CA ASP A 371 -10.84 -3.92 0.89
C ASP A 371 -10.29 -2.66 1.60
N LEU A 372 -11.16 -1.72 1.98
CA LEU A 372 -10.84 -0.55 2.80
C LEU A 372 -11.30 -0.67 4.27
N VAL A 373 -11.73 -1.88 4.70
CA VAL A 373 -12.25 -2.13 6.05
C VAL A 373 -11.43 -3.23 6.73
N ALA A 374 -10.77 -2.90 7.85
CA ALA A 374 -10.13 -3.85 8.74
C ALA A 374 -11.06 -4.16 9.93
N SER A 375 -10.83 -5.26 10.64
CA SER A 375 -11.45 -5.51 11.94
C SER A 375 -10.50 -5.03 13.03
N ASP A 376 -10.99 -4.25 14.00
CA ASP A 376 -10.22 -4.01 15.21
C ASP A 376 -10.15 -5.29 16.08
N HIS A 377 -9.46 -5.21 17.22
CA HIS A 377 -9.30 -6.34 18.14
C HIS A 377 -10.63 -6.83 18.76
N HIS A 378 -11.73 -6.09 18.57
CA HIS A 378 -13.07 -6.41 19.07
C HIS A 378 -14.02 -6.89 17.95
N GLY A 379 -13.53 -7.02 16.71
CA GLY A 379 -14.33 -7.47 15.58
C GLY A 379 -15.21 -6.37 14.98
N THR A 380 -15.06 -5.12 15.41
CA THR A 380 -15.79 -3.98 14.84
C THR A 380 -15.11 -3.57 13.53
N PRO A 381 -15.89 -3.32 12.45
CA PRO A 381 -15.34 -2.79 11.20
C PRO A 381 -14.73 -1.40 11.43
N VAL A 382 -13.41 -1.30 11.26
CA VAL A 382 -12.66 -0.04 11.36
C VAL A 382 -12.06 0.30 10.00
N ARG A 383 -12.28 1.54 9.57
CA ARG A 383 -11.76 2.11 8.34
C ARG A 383 -10.24 1.97 8.26
N VAL A 384 -9.74 1.37 7.18
CA VAL A 384 -8.40 1.68 6.68
C VAL A 384 -8.57 2.97 5.88
N ALA A 385 -8.09 4.08 6.42
CA ALA A 385 -8.14 5.33 5.67
C ALA A 385 -7.43 5.13 4.33
N PRO A 386 -7.99 5.55 3.18
CA PRO A 386 -7.21 5.79 1.97
C PRO A 386 -6.44 7.10 2.19
N ALA A 387 -5.52 7.04 3.14
CA ALA A 387 -4.31 7.80 3.09
C ALA A 387 -3.26 6.82 2.56
N GLU A 388 -2.55 7.23 1.50
CA GLU A 388 -1.28 6.62 1.09
C GLU A 388 -1.40 5.25 0.40
N VAL A 389 -2.00 5.18 -0.79
CA VAL A 389 -1.42 4.30 -1.82
C VAL A 389 -0.26 5.10 -2.41
N PRO A 390 1.01 4.76 -2.11
CA PRO A 390 2.15 5.56 -2.55
C PRO A 390 2.21 5.63 -4.08
N PRO A 391 2.65 6.77 -4.63
CA PRO A 391 2.70 6.97 -6.06
C PRO A 391 3.54 5.87 -6.75
N PRO A 392 3.18 5.47 -7.98
CA PRO A 392 3.91 4.47 -8.75
C PRO A 392 5.38 4.87 -8.90
N THR A 393 6.29 3.93 -8.65
CA THR A 393 7.73 4.16 -8.87
C THR A 393 8.25 3.34 -10.04
N PRO A 394 9.01 3.92 -10.99
CA PRO A 394 9.59 3.17 -12.12
C PRO A 394 10.73 2.21 -11.68
N ARG A 395 10.87 2.00 -10.38
CA ARG A 395 11.84 1.10 -9.73
C ARG A 395 11.22 -0.27 -9.42
N THR A 396 9.90 -0.43 -9.55
CA THR A 396 9.21 -1.68 -9.24
C THR A 396 8.22 -2.07 -10.32
N ALA A 397 7.94 -3.37 -10.43
CA ALA A 397 6.96 -3.91 -11.36
C ALA A 397 6.37 -5.24 -10.85
N VAL A 398 5.16 -5.55 -11.30
CA VAL A 398 4.56 -6.89 -11.18
C VAL A 398 4.59 -7.54 -12.55
N VAL A 399 5.18 -8.73 -12.63
CA VAL A 399 5.41 -9.44 -13.89
C VAL A 399 5.07 -10.92 -13.76
N TRP A 400 4.89 -11.58 -14.89
CA TRP A 400 5.11 -13.03 -14.99
C TRP A 400 6.53 -13.28 -15.54
N LEU A 401 7.24 -14.24 -14.95
CA LEU A 401 8.54 -14.71 -15.43
C LEU A 401 8.33 -16.09 -16.09
N PRO A 402 8.59 -16.24 -17.41
CA PRO A 402 8.56 -17.55 -18.05
C PRO A 402 9.67 -18.46 -17.53
N ALA A 403 9.54 -19.76 -17.77
CA ALA A 403 10.59 -20.73 -17.52
C ALA A 403 11.88 -20.34 -18.26
N ALA A 404 13.02 -20.47 -17.57
CA ALA A 404 14.33 -20.06 -18.10
C ALA A 404 14.65 -20.79 -19.41
N ARG A 405 15.07 -20.03 -20.42
CA ARG A 405 15.37 -20.53 -21.76
C ARG A 405 16.58 -19.82 -22.33
N GLU A 406 17.64 -20.58 -22.56
CA GLU A 406 18.93 -20.04 -23.02
C GLU A 406 18.85 -19.39 -24.39
N ASP A 407 17.98 -19.86 -25.28
CA ASP A 407 17.81 -19.27 -26.60
C ASP A 407 17.06 -17.93 -26.57
N VAL A 408 16.07 -17.77 -25.69
CA VAL A 408 15.44 -16.47 -25.39
C VAL A 408 16.48 -15.52 -24.78
N ASP A 409 17.21 -15.98 -23.77
CA ASP A 409 18.20 -15.14 -23.08
C ASP A 409 19.36 -14.75 -23.99
N ARG A 410 19.81 -15.63 -24.89
CA ARG A 410 20.82 -15.32 -25.92
C ARG A 410 20.36 -14.21 -26.85
N VAL A 411 19.17 -14.36 -27.45
CA VAL A 411 18.60 -13.34 -28.36
C VAL A 411 18.46 -12.00 -27.64
N ARG A 412 18.00 -12.01 -26.39
CA ARG A 412 17.91 -10.80 -25.57
C ARG A 412 19.28 -10.17 -25.31
N ARG A 413 20.31 -10.94 -24.95
CA ARG A 413 21.66 -10.40 -24.72
C ARG A 413 22.25 -9.75 -25.97
N GLU A 414 21.97 -10.30 -27.15
CA GLU A 414 22.50 -9.79 -28.43
C GLU A 414 21.69 -8.61 -28.99
N HIS A 415 20.38 -8.57 -28.75
CA HIS A 415 19.47 -7.65 -29.46
C HIS A 415 18.59 -6.76 -28.57
N ASP A 416 18.57 -6.96 -27.26
CA ASP A 416 17.85 -6.12 -26.28
C ASP A 416 18.82 -5.38 -25.36
N HIS A 417 19.01 -4.08 -25.60
CA HIS A 417 19.78 -3.19 -24.73
C HIS A 417 19.32 -3.19 -23.24
N ARG A 418 18.11 -3.66 -22.94
CA ARG A 418 17.57 -3.77 -21.57
C ARG A 418 17.79 -5.15 -20.94
N ALA A 419 18.39 -6.12 -21.64
CA ALA A 419 18.58 -7.48 -21.14
C ALA A 419 19.43 -7.56 -19.86
N THR A 420 20.34 -6.61 -19.65
CA THR A 420 21.13 -6.50 -18.42
C THR A 420 20.34 -5.92 -17.24
N ARG A 421 19.25 -5.17 -17.51
CA ARG A 421 18.40 -4.54 -16.49
C ARG A 421 17.15 -5.35 -16.19
N TRP A 422 16.60 -6.05 -17.17
CA TRP A 422 15.34 -6.78 -17.07
C TRP A 422 15.53 -8.27 -17.41
N PRO A 423 15.06 -9.20 -16.56
CA PRO A 423 14.93 -10.60 -16.94
C PRO A 423 13.91 -10.77 -18.09
N ALA A 424 13.84 -11.94 -18.72
CA ALA A 424 12.76 -12.24 -19.66
C ALA A 424 11.44 -12.25 -18.87
N HIS A 425 10.44 -11.49 -19.31
CA HIS A 425 9.22 -11.27 -18.52
C HIS A 425 8.05 -10.81 -19.40
N VAL A 426 6.83 -10.95 -18.85
CA VAL A 426 5.63 -10.26 -19.32
C VAL A 426 5.19 -9.31 -18.22
N THR A 427 5.11 -8.01 -18.53
CA THR A 427 4.74 -6.99 -17.55
C THR A 427 3.23 -6.93 -17.37
N LEU A 428 2.76 -7.01 -16.12
CA LEU A 428 1.34 -6.82 -15.75
C LEU A 428 1.11 -5.42 -15.19
N LEU A 429 1.93 -4.98 -14.24
CA LEU A 429 1.91 -3.63 -13.68
C LEU A 429 3.32 -3.04 -13.75
N PHE A 430 3.51 -1.98 -14.53
CA PHE A 430 4.77 -1.24 -14.56
C PHE A 430 4.68 0.04 -13.74
N GLY A 431 5.65 0.21 -12.85
CA GLY A 431 5.66 1.31 -11.92
C GLY A 431 4.79 0.97 -10.71
N PHE A 432 5.11 -0.07 -9.95
CA PHE A 432 4.30 -0.55 -8.83
C PHE A 432 4.56 0.27 -7.54
N ALA A 433 4.08 -0.20 -6.38
CA ALA A 433 4.40 0.37 -5.09
C ALA A 433 5.93 0.37 -4.83
N PRO A 434 6.48 1.36 -4.12
CA PRO A 434 7.86 1.33 -3.63
C PRO A 434 8.06 0.26 -2.55
N GLU A 435 9.32 -0.18 -2.37
CA GLU A 435 9.61 -1.35 -1.52
C GLU A 435 9.19 -1.18 -0.05
N HIS A 436 9.27 0.04 0.49
CA HIS A 436 8.84 0.34 1.87
C HIS A 436 7.34 0.15 2.13
N ASP A 437 6.55 -0.02 1.08
CA ASP A 437 5.10 -0.23 1.14
C ASP A 437 4.69 -1.63 0.66
N PHE A 438 5.65 -2.52 0.37
CA PHE A 438 5.35 -3.90 -0.02
C PHE A 438 4.56 -4.68 1.05
N ASP A 439 4.75 -4.36 2.34
CA ASP A 439 3.96 -4.97 3.43
C ASP A 439 2.46 -4.73 3.28
N ARG A 440 2.07 -3.64 2.60
CA ARG A 440 0.66 -3.29 2.30
C ARG A 440 0.26 -3.72 0.91
N ALA A 441 1.12 -3.46 -0.09
CA ALA A 441 0.80 -3.71 -1.48
C ALA A 441 0.79 -5.21 -1.87
N VAL A 442 1.69 -6.03 -1.31
CA VAL A 442 1.78 -7.46 -1.66
C VAL A 442 0.57 -8.27 -1.16
N PRO A 443 0.01 -8.05 0.05
CA PRO A 443 -1.25 -8.67 0.44
C PRO A 443 -2.44 -8.33 -0.48
N LEU A 444 -2.52 -7.09 -0.97
CA LEU A 444 -3.55 -6.71 -1.96
C LEU A 444 -3.33 -7.42 -3.30
N LEU A 445 -2.08 -7.59 -3.70
CA LEU A 445 -1.69 -8.37 -4.88
C LEU A 445 -2.04 -9.85 -4.71
N ALA A 446 -1.83 -10.41 -3.52
CA ALA A 446 -2.23 -11.76 -3.15
C ALA A 446 -3.73 -11.98 -3.25
N ALA A 447 -4.52 -11.05 -2.74
CA ALA A 447 -5.97 -11.13 -2.84
C ALA A 447 -6.46 -11.10 -4.30
N ALA A 448 -5.86 -10.26 -5.16
CA ALA A 448 -6.18 -10.24 -6.60
C ALA A 448 -5.73 -11.52 -7.31
N ALA A 449 -4.54 -12.02 -7.00
CA ALA A 449 -4.00 -13.26 -7.55
C ALA A 449 -4.83 -14.50 -7.18
N ALA A 450 -5.43 -14.51 -5.99
CA ALA A 450 -6.29 -15.62 -5.52
C ALA A 450 -7.59 -15.74 -6.34
N GLU A 451 -8.07 -14.67 -6.95
CA GLU A 451 -9.29 -14.68 -7.78
C GLU A 451 -9.10 -15.40 -9.12
N VAL A 452 -7.84 -15.60 -9.54
CA VAL A 452 -7.51 -16.12 -10.87
C VAL A 452 -6.75 -17.43 -10.74
N PRO A 453 -7.30 -18.57 -11.20
CA PRO A 453 -6.58 -19.84 -11.14
C PRO A 453 -5.40 -19.84 -12.10
N ALA A 454 -4.34 -20.59 -11.75
CA ALA A 454 -3.20 -20.82 -12.63
C ALA A 454 -3.65 -21.38 -14.00
N PHE A 455 -2.99 -20.95 -15.07
CA PHE A 455 -3.37 -21.31 -16.43
C PHE A 455 -2.16 -21.55 -17.33
N ASP A 456 -2.34 -22.40 -18.34
CA ASP A 456 -1.30 -22.70 -19.32
C ASP A 456 -1.32 -21.64 -20.44
N VAL A 457 -0.14 -21.35 -20.97
CA VAL A 457 0.06 -20.39 -22.06
C VAL A 457 0.86 -21.02 -23.19
N ARG A 458 0.65 -20.52 -24.40
CA ARG A 458 1.48 -20.84 -25.57
C ARG A 458 2.14 -19.56 -26.04
N VAL A 459 3.47 -19.53 -25.97
CA VAL A 459 4.26 -18.44 -26.52
C VAL A 459 4.60 -18.78 -27.96
N ALA A 460 4.05 -18.03 -28.91
CA ALA A 460 4.26 -18.28 -30.34
C ALA A 460 4.01 -17.03 -31.18
N GLY A 461 4.79 -16.87 -32.25
CA GLY A 461 4.63 -15.76 -33.18
C GLY A 461 5.42 -14.54 -32.76
N VAL A 462 6.14 -13.98 -33.74
CA VAL A 462 6.94 -12.76 -33.57
C VAL A 462 6.11 -11.56 -34.02
N ARG A 463 6.06 -10.55 -33.15
CA ARG A 463 5.31 -9.31 -33.34
C ARG A 463 6.23 -8.11 -33.12
N GLU A 464 5.78 -6.94 -33.58
CA GLU A 464 6.54 -5.69 -33.46
C GLU A 464 5.67 -4.55 -32.95
N PHE A 465 6.20 -3.75 -32.04
CA PHE A 465 5.64 -2.44 -31.69
C PHE A 465 6.42 -1.33 -32.42
N ARG A 466 5.71 -0.39 -33.07
CA ARG A 466 6.23 0.87 -33.66
C ARG A 466 7.67 0.74 -34.24
N ARG A 467 7.87 -0.20 -35.17
CA ARG A 467 9.09 -0.47 -35.97
C ARG A 467 10.41 -0.79 -35.25
N ASP A 468 10.50 -0.74 -33.92
CA ASP A 468 11.80 -0.89 -33.21
C ASP A 468 11.81 -1.88 -32.02
N VAL A 469 10.67 -2.49 -31.65
CA VAL A 469 10.61 -3.44 -30.53
C VAL A 469 9.98 -4.75 -30.97
N VAL A 470 10.79 -5.81 -31.02
CA VAL A 470 10.40 -7.18 -31.36
C VAL A 470 10.05 -7.95 -30.08
N TRP A 471 8.91 -8.64 -30.11
CA TRP A 471 8.41 -9.41 -28.98
C TRP A 471 7.74 -10.72 -29.43
N LEU A 472 7.72 -11.70 -28.53
CA LEU A 472 7.03 -12.97 -28.69
C LEU A 472 5.65 -12.90 -28.04
N ASP A 473 4.63 -13.42 -28.70
CA ASP A 473 3.24 -13.37 -28.23
C ASP A 473 2.94 -14.50 -27.23
N PRO A 474 2.82 -14.20 -25.91
CA PRO A 474 2.53 -15.18 -24.87
C PRO A 474 1.04 -15.55 -24.80
N ALA A 475 0.19 -14.87 -25.58
CA ALA A 475 -1.24 -15.08 -25.65
C ALA A 475 -1.65 -15.71 -26.99
N ALA A 476 -0.74 -16.42 -27.67
CA ALA A 476 -1.01 -17.03 -28.97
C ALA A 476 -2.12 -18.09 -28.94
N ALA A 477 -2.42 -18.66 -27.76
CA ALA A 477 -3.56 -19.58 -27.54
C ALA A 477 -4.86 -18.86 -27.12
N GLY A 478 -4.84 -17.54 -26.92
CA GLY A 478 -5.97 -16.73 -26.47
C GLY A 478 -5.56 -15.69 -25.41
N THR A 479 -6.27 -14.55 -25.39
CA THR A 479 -6.01 -13.44 -24.45
C THR A 479 -6.89 -13.47 -23.21
N GLU A 480 -7.96 -14.28 -23.20
CA GLU A 480 -9.02 -14.25 -22.18
C GLU A 480 -8.49 -14.36 -20.74
N ARG A 481 -7.58 -15.33 -20.47
CA ARG A 481 -6.99 -15.54 -19.14
C ARG A 481 -6.04 -14.42 -18.73
N TRP A 482 -5.29 -13.88 -19.69
CA TRP A 482 -4.42 -12.71 -19.47
C TRP A 482 -5.24 -11.46 -19.15
N THR A 483 -6.36 -11.24 -19.84
CA THR A 483 -7.28 -10.13 -19.57
C THR A 483 -7.92 -10.29 -18.19
N ALA A 484 -8.43 -11.48 -17.84
CA ALA A 484 -9.01 -11.74 -16.52
C ALA A 484 -7.99 -11.48 -15.39
N LEU A 485 -6.73 -11.89 -15.58
CA LEU A 485 -5.64 -11.60 -14.65
C LEU A 485 -5.39 -10.10 -14.52
N HIS A 486 -5.27 -9.39 -15.64
CA HIS A 486 -5.03 -7.96 -15.61
C HIS A 486 -6.22 -7.18 -15.02
N ASP A 487 -7.46 -7.60 -15.25
CA ASP A 487 -8.66 -6.96 -14.70
C ASP A 487 -8.74 -7.13 -13.18
N ALA A 488 -8.42 -8.32 -12.65
CA ALA A 488 -8.33 -8.56 -11.21
C ALA A 488 -7.28 -7.65 -10.55
N LEU A 489 -6.13 -7.47 -11.21
CA LEU A 489 -5.09 -6.54 -10.75
C LEU A 489 -5.53 -5.08 -10.85
N ARG A 490 -6.09 -4.66 -11.98
CA ARG A 490 -6.58 -3.29 -12.22
C ARG A 490 -7.64 -2.89 -11.20
N HIS A 491 -8.47 -3.82 -10.77
CA HIS A 491 -9.49 -3.57 -9.77
C HIS A 491 -8.90 -3.18 -8.40
N ARG A 492 -7.80 -3.82 -7.98
CA ARG A 492 -7.11 -3.50 -6.71
C ARG A 492 -6.03 -2.42 -6.83
N PHE A 493 -5.52 -2.20 -8.04
CA PHE A 493 -4.40 -1.30 -8.33
C PHE A 493 -4.72 -0.32 -9.47
N PRO A 494 -5.80 0.50 -9.36
CA PRO A 494 -6.26 1.34 -10.45
C PRO A 494 -5.25 2.42 -10.87
N LEU A 495 -4.44 2.93 -9.92
CA LEU A 495 -3.39 3.92 -10.19
C LEU A 495 -2.16 3.34 -10.92
N TYR A 496 -2.02 2.02 -10.93
CA TYR A 496 -0.86 1.31 -11.46
C TYR A 496 -1.14 0.64 -12.81
N ALA A 497 -2.40 0.31 -13.07
CA ALA A 497 -2.83 -0.36 -14.28
C ALA A 497 -2.91 0.61 -15.48
N LYS A 498 -2.37 0.16 -16.62
CA LYS A 498 -2.39 0.89 -17.89
C LYS A 498 -2.97 -0.02 -18.98
N ASP A 499 -2.99 0.44 -20.22
CA ASP A 499 -3.30 -0.42 -21.36
C ASP A 499 -2.39 -1.64 -21.37
N PHE A 500 -2.99 -2.82 -21.49
CA PHE A 500 -2.31 -4.08 -21.34
C PHE A 500 -2.41 -4.92 -22.61
N THR A 501 -1.25 -5.22 -23.15
CA THR A 501 -1.05 -6.26 -24.17
C THR A 501 0.01 -7.19 -23.63
N PRO A 502 -0.27 -8.48 -23.39
CA PRO A 502 0.74 -9.39 -22.89
C PRO A 502 1.82 -9.56 -23.97
N HIS A 503 3.07 -9.26 -23.65
CA HIS A 503 4.18 -9.33 -24.59
C HIS A 503 5.49 -9.71 -23.88
N LEU A 504 6.30 -10.53 -24.55
CA LEU A 504 7.65 -10.87 -24.10
C LEU A 504 8.69 -10.23 -25.04
N THR A 505 9.28 -9.10 -24.65
CA THR A 505 10.27 -8.39 -25.47
C THR A 505 11.57 -9.19 -25.60
N VAL A 506 12.01 -9.39 -26.84
CA VAL A 506 13.25 -10.13 -27.17
C VAL A 506 14.35 -9.27 -27.79
N GLY A 507 14.02 -8.07 -28.29
CA GLY A 507 15.03 -7.11 -28.79
C GLY A 507 14.56 -6.35 -30.02
N ARG A 508 15.45 -6.18 -31.00
CA ARG A 508 15.18 -5.44 -32.25
C ARG A 508 15.38 -6.26 -33.52
N SER A 509 15.73 -7.55 -33.42
CA SER A 509 15.95 -8.42 -34.58
C SER A 509 14.81 -9.43 -34.72
N ARG A 510 14.00 -9.27 -35.78
CA ARG A 510 12.92 -10.22 -36.09
C ARG A 510 13.45 -11.58 -36.51
N GLU A 511 14.49 -11.61 -37.33
CA GLU A 511 15.16 -12.84 -37.78
C GLU A 511 15.66 -13.68 -36.59
N ALA A 512 16.30 -13.05 -35.62
CA ALA A 512 16.76 -13.74 -34.41
C ALA A 512 15.60 -14.25 -33.55
N ALA A 513 14.52 -13.47 -33.45
CA ALA A 513 13.32 -13.85 -32.69
C ALA A 513 12.58 -15.04 -33.32
N ASP A 514 12.51 -15.11 -34.66
CA ASP A 514 11.89 -16.23 -35.39
C ASP A 514 12.61 -17.56 -35.10
N GLY A 515 13.92 -17.52 -34.76
CA GLY A 515 14.72 -18.68 -34.40
C GLY A 515 14.44 -19.33 -33.03
N ILE A 516 13.66 -18.69 -32.14
CA ILE A 516 13.34 -19.20 -30.79
C ILE A 516 12.29 -20.34 -30.85
N GLY A 517 11.41 -20.29 -31.85
CA GLY A 517 10.29 -21.23 -32.00
C GLY A 517 9.17 -21.05 -30.96
N ALA A 518 8.13 -21.87 -31.05
CA ALA A 518 6.98 -21.85 -30.14
C ALA A 518 7.16 -22.82 -28.96
N TRP A 519 6.63 -22.47 -27.79
CA TRP A 519 6.56 -23.37 -26.63
C TRP A 519 5.34 -23.14 -25.76
N SER A 520 5.11 -24.06 -24.84
CA SER A 520 4.08 -23.94 -23.81
C SER A 520 4.73 -23.72 -22.46
N ASP A 521 4.06 -22.95 -21.61
CA ASP A 521 4.49 -22.64 -20.26
C ASP A 521 3.27 -22.48 -19.35
N ARG A 522 3.48 -22.20 -18.06
CA ARG A 522 2.41 -22.03 -17.08
C ARG A 522 2.55 -20.72 -16.31
N VAL A 523 1.44 -19.99 -16.21
CA VAL A 523 1.32 -18.83 -15.32
C VAL A 523 0.75 -19.35 -14.01
N ASP A 524 1.64 -19.66 -13.06
CA ASP A 524 1.28 -20.15 -11.72
C ASP A 524 1.51 -19.10 -10.62
N ARG A 525 2.33 -18.09 -10.89
CA ARG A 525 2.69 -17.03 -9.94
C ARG A 525 2.99 -15.70 -10.61
N LEU A 526 2.72 -14.63 -9.87
CA LEU A 526 3.16 -13.27 -10.16
C LEU A 526 4.43 -12.97 -9.39
N VAL A 527 5.35 -12.22 -9.99
CA VAL A 527 6.62 -11.84 -9.34
C VAL A 527 6.68 -10.32 -9.23
N VAL A 528 6.90 -9.84 -8.00
CA VAL A 528 7.20 -8.45 -7.72
C VAL A 528 8.71 -8.24 -7.91
N LEU A 529 9.06 -7.43 -8.89
CA LEU A 529 10.45 -7.03 -9.17
C LEU A 529 10.73 -5.66 -8.59
N SER A 530 11.96 -5.46 -8.12
CA SER A 530 12.50 -4.12 -7.83
C SER A 530 13.94 -3.95 -8.29
N ARG A 531 14.32 -2.73 -8.63
CA ARG A 531 15.70 -2.32 -8.90
C ARG A 531 16.17 -1.28 -7.90
N ARG A 532 17.40 -1.44 -7.43
CA ARG A 532 18.07 -0.58 -6.44
C ARG A 532 19.33 0.02 -7.06
N GLY A 533 19.55 1.32 -6.91
CA GLY A 533 20.64 2.03 -7.59
C GLY A 533 20.61 1.82 -9.12
N ASP A 534 21.76 1.54 -9.72
CA ASP A 534 21.86 1.22 -11.15
C ASP A 534 21.75 -0.29 -11.44
N GLY A 535 21.43 -1.09 -10.42
CA GLY A 535 21.29 -2.54 -10.54
C GLY A 535 20.08 -3.00 -11.39
N PRO A 536 20.02 -4.30 -11.70
CA PRO A 536 18.91 -4.90 -12.42
C PRO A 536 17.63 -4.98 -11.58
N MET A 537 16.51 -5.25 -12.25
CA MET A 537 15.27 -5.69 -11.61
C MET A 537 15.46 -7.11 -11.05
N LEU A 538 15.31 -7.26 -9.74
CA LEU A 538 15.45 -8.53 -9.02
C LEU A 538 14.12 -8.93 -8.37
N PRO A 539 13.80 -10.24 -8.30
CA PRO A 539 12.63 -10.74 -7.56
C PRO A 539 12.69 -10.38 -6.07
N ARG A 540 11.56 -9.90 -5.53
CA ARG A 540 11.37 -9.53 -4.12
C ARG A 540 10.27 -10.31 -3.43
N ALA A 541 9.17 -10.55 -4.15
CA ALA A 541 8.11 -11.45 -3.73
C ALA A 541 7.58 -12.25 -4.93
N ALA A 542 7.08 -13.45 -4.68
CA ALA A 542 6.24 -14.21 -5.60
C ALA A 542 4.88 -14.44 -4.96
N VAL A 543 3.82 -14.38 -5.76
CA VAL A 543 2.44 -14.52 -5.33
C VAL A 543 1.76 -15.58 -6.19
N ALA A 544 1.34 -16.69 -5.59
CA ALA A 544 0.72 -17.80 -6.31
C ALA A 544 -0.69 -17.44 -6.80
N LEU A 545 -1.00 -17.79 -8.04
CA LEU A 545 -2.34 -17.66 -8.62
C LEU A 545 -3.29 -18.71 -8.01
N GLY A 546 -4.53 -18.32 -7.75
CA GLY A 546 -5.59 -19.16 -7.20
C GLY A 546 -5.57 -19.33 -5.68
N THR A 547 -4.41 -19.21 -5.04
CA THR A 547 -4.29 -19.28 -3.56
C THR A 547 -3.91 -17.94 -2.92
N GLY A 548 -3.22 -17.07 -3.66
CA GLY A 548 -2.64 -15.84 -3.12
C GLY A 548 -1.44 -16.08 -2.20
N GLU A 549 -0.87 -17.29 -2.16
CA GLU A 549 0.28 -17.60 -1.29
C GLU A 549 1.49 -16.71 -1.64
N VAL A 550 2.06 -16.04 -0.64
CA VAL A 550 3.18 -15.10 -0.81
C VAL A 550 4.49 -15.76 -0.37
N THR A 551 5.47 -15.79 -1.27
CA THR A 551 6.85 -16.18 -0.97
C THR A 551 7.78 -14.98 -1.10
N TRP A 552 8.47 -14.61 -0.03
CA TRP A 552 9.46 -13.52 -0.05
C TRP A 552 10.85 -14.03 -0.45
N PHE A 553 11.54 -13.29 -1.31
CA PHE A 553 12.94 -13.57 -1.65
C PHE A 553 13.86 -12.91 -0.63
N ALA A 554 14.67 -13.71 0.07
CA ALA A 554 15.67 -13.19 1.00
C ALA A 554 16.85 -12.57 0.24
N GLU A 555 17.39 -11.46 0.76
CA GLU A 555 18.65 -10.91 0.27
C GLU A 555 19.77 -11.95 0.42
N PRO A 556 20.62 -12.12 -0.60
CA PRO A 556 21.77 -13.01 -0.49
C PRO A 556 22.73 -12.47 0.58
N PRO A 557 23.37 -13.35 1.36
CA PRO A 557 24.38 -12.93 2.33
C PRO A 557 25.54 -12.22 1.62
N THR A 558 26.09 -11.19 2.26
CA THR A 558 27.36 -10.59 1.83
C THR A 558 28.45 -11.66 1.90
N ALA A 559 29.21 -11.84 0.82
CA ALA A 559 30.37 -12.73 0.84
C ALA A 559 31.38 -12.24 1.90
N PRO A 560 31.98 -13.14 2.69
CA PRO A 560 33.04 -12.74 3.60
C PRO A 560 34.19 -12.10 2.83
N GLY A 561 34.83 -11.08 3.42
CA GLY A 561 36.03 -10.48 2.85
C GLY A 561 37.19 -11.48 2.76
N PRO A 562 38.23 -11.19 1.96
CA PRO A 562 39.38 -12.06 1.84
C PRO A 562 40.08 -12.23 3.20
N ALA A 563 40.59 -13.43 3.46
CA ALA A 563 41.37 -13.70 4.67
C ALA A 563 42.70 -12.94 4.63
N VAL A 564 42.99 -12.13 5.66
CA VAL A 564 44.19 -11.27 5.74
C VAL A 564 45.17 -11.72 6.83
N ASP A 565 45.05 -12.93 7.36
CA ASP A 565 45.88 -13.42 8.48
C ASP A 565 47.37 -13.46 8.14
N GLY A 566 47.73 -13.87 6.92
CA GLY A 566 49.11 -13.87 6.46
C GLY A 566 49.70 -12.46 6.32
N VAL A 567 48.87 -11.46 6.02
CA VAL A 567 49.29 -10.04 5.99
C VAL A 567 49.45 -9.53 7.43
N ALA A 568 48.52 -9.86 8.32
CA ALA A 568 48.52 -9.41 9.71
C ALA A 568 49.78 -9.85 10.47
N GLY A 569 50.24 -11.10 10.28
CA GLY A 569 51.50 -11.59 10.86
C GLY A 569 52.71 -10.76 10.39
N ARG A 570 52.86 -10.57 9.08
CA ARG A 570 53.97 -9.78 8.51
C ARG A 570 53.97 -8.34 9.00
N VAL A 571 52.79 -7.71 9.10
CA VAL A 571 52.66 -6.33 9.58
C VAL A 571 53.00 -6.22 11.06
N LEU A 572 52.54 -7.16 11.89
CA LEU A 572 52.91 -7.20 13.31
C LEU A 572 54.43 -7.29 13.49
N ASP A 573 55.09 -8.19 12.77
CA ASP A 573 56.55 -8.38 12.86
C ASP A 573 57.30 -7.10 12.47
N ALA A 574 56.86 -6.45 11.39
CA ALA A 574 57.47 -5.19 10.92
C ALA A 574 57.26 -4.03 11.92
N VAL A 575 56.06 -3.89 12.48
CA VAL A 575 55.76 -2.84 13.47
C VAL A 575 56.49 -3.08 14.79
N ALA A 576 56.57 -4.34 15.24
CA ALA A 576 57.34 -4.72 16.43
C ALA A 576 58.83 -4.45 16.26
N ALA A 577 59.40 -4.76 15.09
CA ALA A 577 60.80 -4.43 14.78
C ALA A 577 61.06 -2.91 14.80
N ALA A 578 60.08 -2.09 14.40
CA ALA A 578 60.21 -0.64 14.34
C ALA A 578 60.02 0.06 15.70
N LEU A 579 59.12 -0.45 16.55
CA LEU A 579 58.64 0.23 17.75
C LEU A 579 59.00 -0.48 19.07
N GLY A 580 59.43 -1.74 19.02
CA GLY A 580 59.78 -2.51 20.21
C GLY A 580 58.56 -3.22 20.81
N GLU A 581 58.10 -2.76 21.99
CA GLU A 581 57.03 -3.43 22.72
C GLU A 581 55.66 -3.18 22.06
N VAL A 582 55.16 -4.17 21.34
CA VAL A 582 53.90 -4.13 20.60
C VAL A 582 53.02 -5.32 20.99
N HIS A 583 51.78 -5.03 21.37
CA HIS A 583 50.81 -6.01 21.81
C HIS A 583 49.65 -6.08 20.83
N VAL A 584 49.31 -7.30 20.38
CA VAL A 584 48.04 -7.55 19.66
C VAL A 584 46.91 -7.51 20.68
N VAL A 585 45.87 -6.73 20.39
CA VAL A 585 44.70 -6.60 21.26
C VAL A 585 43.40 -6.97 20.52
N GLY A 586 42.27 -6.80 21.20
CA GLY A 586 40.95 -6.96 20.59
C GLY A 586 40.67 -8.37 20.07
N SER A 587 40.00 -8.45 18.92
CA SER A 587 39.42 -9.70 18.44
C SER A 587 40.43 -10.76 18.02
N ARG A 588 41.60 -10.33 17.51
CA ARG A 588 42.70 -11.23 17.14
C ARG A 588 43.34 -11.84 18.40
N ARG A 589 43.56 -11.04 19.46
CA ARG A 589 44.04 -11.53 20.77
C ARG A 589 43.08 -12.52 21.42
N MET A 590 41.77 -12.26 21.35
CA MET A 590 40.74 -13.18 21.86
C MET A 590 40.53 -14.43 20.99
N GLY A 591 41.07 -14.49 19.77
CA GLY A 591 40.88 -15.59 18.82
C GLY A 591 39.49 -15.65 18.18
N CYS A 592 38.74 -14.53 18.21
CA CYS A 592 37.39 -14.39 17.68
C CYS A 592 37.30 -13.36 16.52
N ALA A 593 38.42 -13.11 15.84
CA ALA A 593 38.48 -12.29 14.63
C ALA A 593 37.70 -12.96 13.47
N LEU A 594 37.08 -12.13 12.62
CA LEU A 594 36.57 -12.56 11.32
C LEU A 594 37.73 -12.56 10.30
N PRO A 595 37.61 -13.26 9.16
CA PRO A 595 38.72 -13.41 8.19
C PRO A 595 39.32 -12.09 7.71
N ASP A 596 38.48 -11.07 7.59
CA ASP A 596 38.80 -9.73 7.09
C ASP A 596 38.82 -8.67 8.21
N ALA A 597 38.97 -9.09 9.47
CA ALA A 597 39.05 -8.16 10.60
C ALA A 597 40.37 -7.38 10.60
N ASP A 598 40.29 -6.11 11.01
CA ASP A 598 41.45 -5.24 11.20
C ASP A 598 42.46 -5.81 12.21
N LEU A 599 43.67 -5.25 12.19
CA LEU A 599 44.72 -5.55 13.15
C LEU A 599 44.81 -4.41 14.19
N ASP A 600 44.31 -4.68 15.39
CA ASP A 600 44.39 -3.77 16.54
C ASP A 600 45.68 -3.99 17.33
N LEU A 601 46.51 -2.95 17.46
CA LEU A 601 47.79 -2.97 18.13
C LEU A 601 47.89 -1.88 19.20
N VAL A 602 48.59 -2.19 20.29
CA VAL A 602 49.03 -1.20 21.28
C VAL A 602 50.55 -1.26 21.36
N ALA A 603 51.24 -0.14 21.09
CA ALA A 603 52.68 -0.04 21.23
C ALA A 603 53.07 0.90 22.37
N VAL A 604 54.00 0.43 23.21
CA VAL A 604 54.63 1.25 24.25
C VAL A 604 55.93 1.80 23.68
N VAL A 605 55.98 3.11 23.47
CA VAL A 605 57.09 3.79 22.78
C VAL A 605 57.66 4.90 23.66
N PRO A 606 58.99 5.14 23.65
CA PRO A 606 59.58 6.25 24.41
C PRO A 606 59.02 7.61 24.00
N ASP A 607 58.82 7.82 22.69
CA ASP A 607 58.22 9.04 22.13
C ASP A 607 57.22 8.70 21.01
N PRO A 608 55.91 8.94 21.22
CA PRO A 608 54.89 8.75 20.19
C PRO A 608 55.07 9.61 18.93
N ALA A 609 55.79 10.74 19.01
CA ALA A 609 55.95 11.65 17.88
C ALA A 609 56.79 11.06 16.73
N VAL A 610 57.78 10.21 17.05
CA VAL A 610 58.66 9.59 16.05
C VAL A 610 58.11 8.27 15.49
N ALA A 611 57.05 7.71 16.09
CA ALA A 611 56.52 6.41 15.70
C ALA A 611 55.96 6.39 14.27
N ALA A 612 55.36 7.48 13.80
CA ALA A 612 54.81 7.58 12.44
C ALA A 612 55.88 7.39 11.36
N GLY A 613 57.04 8.05 11.52
CA GLY A 613 58.16 7.93 10.58
C GLY A 613 58.74 6.51 10.55
N ARG A 614 58.95 5.92 11.73
CA ARG A 614 59.48 4.54 11.86
C ARG A 614 58.56 3.50 11.25
N VAL A 615 57.24 3.62 11.45
CA VAL A 615 56.25 2.71 10.86
C VAL A 615 56.19 2.87 9.34
N ALA A 616 56.27 4.10 8.81
CA ALA A 616 56.30 4.33 7.38
C ALA A 616 57.57 3.76 6.71
N GLU A 617 58.72 3.84 7.37
CA GLU A 617 59.98 3.23 6.90
C GLU A 617 59.93 1.70 6.92
N ALA A 618 59.35 1.11 7.97
CA ALA A 618 59.22 -0.34 8.11
C ALA A 618 58.17 -0.94 7.15
N LEU A 619 57.21 -0.13 6.70
CA LEU A 619 56.12 -0.53 5.82
C LEU A 619 56.01 0.42 4.61
N PRO A 620 56.96 0.38 3.66
CA PRO A 620 56.97 1.31 2.52
C PRO A 620 55.77 1.14 1.57
N GLY A 621 55.07 0.01 1.63
CA GLY A 621 53.82 -0.23 0.89
C GLY A 621 52.54 0.21 1.64
N ALA A 622 52.66 0.76 2.84
CA ALA A 622 51.51 1.22 3.61
C ALA A 622 50.88 2.47 2.99
N THR A 623 49.57 2.43 2.82
CA THR A 623 48.78 3.59 2.38
C THR A 623 48.06 4.21 3.57
N SER A 624 47.74 5.51 3.47
CA SER A 624 46.97 6.24 4.47
C SER A 624 47.58 6.28 5.88
N VAL A 625 48.91 6.20 6.04
CA VAL A 625 49.60 6.36 7.33
C VAL A 625 49.33 7.76 7.89
N ARG A 626 48.40 7.86 8.84
CA ARG A 626 47.93 9.14 9.37
C ARG A 626 47.85 9.10 10.89
N SER A 627 48.36 10.15 11.52
CA SER A 627 48.14 10.43 12.93
C SER A 627 46.68 10.83 13.15
N VAL A 628 46.00 10.13 14.04
CA VAL A 628 44.62 10.47 14.41
C VAL A 628 44.66 11.55 15.49
N VAL A 629 44.57 12.81 15.08
CA VAL A 629 44.53 13.96 16.00
C VAL A 629 43.08 14.20 16.43
N GLY A 630 42.77 13.91 17.70
CA GLY A 630 41.43 14.07 18.29
C GLY A 630 40.84 12.82 18.95
N ALA A 631 41.51 11.67 18.89
CA ALA A 631 41.19 10.52 19.72
C ALA A 631 41.75 10.74 21.14
N ARG A 632 41.08 10.17 22.15
CA ARG A 632 41.53 10.20 23.56
C ARG A 632 43.01 9.75 23.70
N SER A 633 43.52 8.84 22.85
CA SER A 633 44.94 8.46 22.79
C SER A 633 45.58 8.80 21.42
N PRO A 634 46.88 9.19 21.35
CA PRO A 634 47.64 9.24 20.11
C PRO A 634 47.67 7.87 19.43
N GLY A 635 47.59 7.83 18.10
CA GLY A 635 47.63 6.59 17.34
C GLY A 635 47.78 6.80 15.83
N LEU A 636 48.13 5.72 15.15
CA LEU A 636 48.27 5.64 13.70
C LEU A 636 47.20 4.71 13.13
N ARG A 637 46.59 5.13 12.03
CA ARG A 637 45.78 4.26 11.18
C ARG A 637 46.48 4.13 9.84
N LEU A 638 46.53 2.91 9.30
CA LEU A 638 47.17 2.60 8.01
C LEU A 638 46.49 1.40 7.34
N VAL A 639 46.74 1.23 6.04
CA VAL A 639 46.27 0.08 5.26
C VAL A 639 47.45 -0.57 4.53
N VAL A 640 47.62 -1.89 4.69
CA VAL A 640 48.68 -2.68 4.05
C VAL A 640 48.06 -3.88 3.37
N ASP A 641 48.25 -4.06 2.06
CA ASP A 641 47.69 -5.18 1.27
C ASP A 641 46.18 -5.44 1.52
N GLY A 642 45.41 -4.38 1.79
CA GLY A 642 43.97 -4.45 2.11
C GLY A 642 43.62 -4.71 3.58
N LEU A 643 44.61 -4.95 4.46
CA LEU A 643 44.44 -5.02 5.91
C LEU A 643 44.43 -3.61 6.52
N GLY A 644 43.34 -3.26 7.22
CA GLY A 644 43.32 -2.09 8.09
C GLY A 644 44.09 -2.37 9.39
N VAL A 645 44.89 -1.40 9.83
CA VAL A 645 45.69 -1.49 11.05
C VAL A 645 45.42 -0.26 11.90
N ASP A 646 45.01 -0.51 13.15
CA ASP A 646 44.76 0.50 14.18
C ASP A 646 45.82 0.36 15.27
N LEU A 647 46.77 1.29 15.31
CA LEU A 647 47.90 1.28 16.25
C LEU A 647 47.75 2.40 17.28
N ALA A 648 47.43 2.05 18.52
CA ALA A 648 47.47 2.98 19.65
C ALA A 648 48.91 3.12 20.17
N LEU A 649 49.35 4.36 20.42
CA LEU A 649 50.69 4.66 20.92
C LEU A 649 50.62 5.14 22.36
N VAL A 650 51.32 4.45 23.25
CA VAL A 650 51.44 4.81 24.66
C VAL A 650 52.86 5.29 24.91
N GLY A 651 53.01 6.57 25.28
CA GLY A 651 54.30 7.14 25.65
C GLY A 651 54.83 6.51 26.95
N GLY A 652 56.06 6.00 26.94
CA GLY A 652 56.74 5.54 28.15
C GLY A 652 57.12 6.73 29.03
N ALA A 653 56.62 6.78 30.27
CA ALA A 653 57.38 7.42 31.33
C ALA A 653 58.48 6.42 31.71
N ASP A 654 59.69 6.91 31.98
CA ASP A 654 60.86 6.11 32.32
C ASP A 654 60.52 4.90 33.20
N GLY A 655 61.08 3.75 32.82
CA GLY A 655 60.66 2.43 33.29
C GLY A 655 60.49 2.30 34.80
N ALA A 656 59.24 2.26 35.23
CA ALA A 656 58.81 1.60 36.45
C ALA A 656 57.33 1.22 36.29
N ALA A 657 57.00 -0.04 36.57
CA ALA A 657 55.61 -0.47 36.72
C ALA A 657 54.93 0.37 37.82
N PRO A 658 53.61 0.65 37.74
CA PRO A 658 52.95 1.42 38.78
C PRO A 658 52.83 0.59 40.06
N ASP A 659 53.56 1.00 41.10
CA ASP A 659 53.28 0.56 42.46
C ASP A 659 51.92 1.11 42.92
N ALA A 660 51.14 0.23 43.55
CA ALA A 660 49.84 0.57 44.11
C ALA A 660 50.01 1.53 45.31
N GLY A 661 49.57 2.77 45.14
CA GLY A 661 49.27 3.67 46.25
C GLY A 661 50.16 4.90 46.33
N THR A 662 49.71 6.01 45.74
CA THR A 662 49.87 7.34 46.32
C THR A 662 49.00 8.34 45.56
N HIS A 663 47.92 8.78 46.20
CA HIS A 663 47.14 9.94 45.77
C HIS A 663 47.86 11.19 46.26
N SER A 664 48.33 12.03 45.33
CA SER A 664 48.68 13.42 45.59
C SER A 664 47.96 14.27 44.57
N GLU A 665 46.85 14.85 45.01
CA GLU A 665 46.09 15.87 44.30
C GLU A 665 46.88 17.17 44.29
N THR A 666 47.24 17.67 43.10
CA THR A 666 47.24 19.10 42.71
C THR A 666 47.99 19.32 41.38
N ALA A 667 47.35 18.97 40.26
CA ALA A 667 47.60 19.52 38.91
C ALA A 667 46.46 19.05 37.95
N SER A 668 45.22 19.42 38.29
CA SER A 668 44.04 18.53 38.17
C SER A 668 43.21 18.62 36.88
N GLY A 669 43.79 19.02 35.74
CA GLY A 669 43.02 19.14 34.49
C GLY A 669 43.61 18.33 33.33
N ALA A 670 44.73 18.77 32.77
CA ALA A 670 45.33 18.20 31.57
C ALA A 670 46.23 16.97 31.83
N ILE A 671 46.78 16.84 33.04
CA ILE A 671 47.63 15.69 33.43
C ILE A 671 46.77 14.48 33.78
N THR A 672 45.62 14.71 34.43
CA THR A 672 44.60 13.68 34.72
C THR A 672 43.98 13.12 33.44
N ASP A 673 43.72 13.96 32.44
CA ASP A 673 43.20 13.54 31.13
C ASP A 673 44.19 12.60 30.42
N ARG A 674 45.46 13.01 30.28
CA ARG A 674 46.52 12.19 29.66
C ARG A 674 46.84 10.90 30.42
N ARG A 675 46.78 10.89 31.75
CA ARG A 675 46.98 9.68 32.57
C ARG A 675 45.83 8.68 32.35
N THR A 676 44.60 9.19 32.30
CA THR A 676 43.40 8.39 32.01
C THR A 676 43.46 7.80 30.60
N ASP A 677 43.92 8.57 29.61
CA ASP A 677 44.05 8.11 28.22
C ASP A 677 45.07 6.96 28.06
N ARG A 678 46.19 7.04 28.79
CA ARG A 678 47.19 5.97 28.86
C ARG A 678 46.60 4.69 29.47
N GLU A 679 45.92 4.82 30.61
CA GLU A 679 45.30 3.67 31.30
C GLU A 679 44.20 3.04 30.43
N VAL A 680 43.43 3.85 29.70
CA VAL A 680 42.44 3.37 28.73
C VAL A 680 43.10 2.61 27.58
N ALA A 681 44.19 3.12 27.00
CA ALA A 681 44.88 2.43 25.91
C ALA A 681 45.49 1.08 26.35
N LEU A 682 46.10 1.03 27.54
CA LEU A 682 46.65 -0.19 28.11
C LEU A 682 45.56 -1.21 28.52
N SER A 683 44.37 -0.74 28.92
CA SER A 683 43.26 -1.62 29.30
C SER A 683 42.82 -2.57 28.16
N ALA A 684 43.09 -2.23 26.89
CA ALA A 684 42.77 -3.11 25.77
C ALA A 684 43.55 -4.44 25.80
N ILE A 685 44.73 -4.46 26.41
CA ILE A 685 45.53 -5.67 26.62
C ILE A 685 44.85 -6.56 27.67
N THR A 686 44.54 -5.97 28.84
CA THR A 686 43.94 -6.68 29.97
C THR A 686 42.48 -7.09 29.73
N ASP A 687 41.73 -6.34 28.91
CA ASP A 687 40.35 -6.64 28.54
C ASP A 687 40.24 -7.98 27.79
N ALA A 688 41.14 -8.23 26.83
CA ALA A 688 41.15 -9.48 26.08
C ALA A 688 41.45 -10.69 27.00
N GLU A 689 42.36 -10.50 27.96
CA GLU A 689 42.72 -11.52 28.95
C GLU A 689 41.58 -11.79 29.93
N ALA A 690 40.90 -10.75 30.40
CA ALA A 690 39.74 -10.88 31.28
C ALA A 690 38.57 -11.60 30.61
N VAL A 691 38.31 -11.35 29.32
CA VAL A 691 37.29 -12.10 28.56
C VAL A 691 37.62 -13.59 28.49
N LEU A 692 38.89 -13.93 28.19
CA LEU A 692 39.35 -15.33 28.12
C LEU A 692 39.33 -16.01 29.49
N ALA A 693 39.73 -15.30 30.55
CA ALA A 693 39.68 -15.81 31.92
C ALA A 693 38.24 -16.07 32.37
N ALA A 694 37.30 -15.20 32.00
CA ALA A 694 35.90 -15.33 32.40
C ALA A 694 35.24 -16.61 31.86
N VAL A 695 35.64 -17.10 30.68
CA VAL A 695 35.07 -18.31 30.06
C VAL A 695 35.77 -19.60 30.48
N GLY A 696 36.86 -19.51 31.27
CA GLY A 696 37.55 -20.67 31.86
C GLY A 696 38.05 -21.68 30.82
N ASP A 697 37.68 -22.94 30.97
CA ASP A 697 38.01 -24.05 30.06
C ASP A 697 37.18 -24.05 28.75
N ARG A 698 36.14 -23.21 28.65
CA ARG A 698 35.23 -23.14 27.50
C ARG A 698 35.69 -22.16 26.40
N VAL A 699 37.00 -21.86 26.32
CA VAL A 699 37.56 -20.88 25.35
C VAL A 699 37.18 -21.18 23.91
N ASP A 700 37.23 -22.44 23.48
CA ASP A 700 36.92 -22.77 22.08
C ASP A 700 35.42 -22.65 21.77
N ALA A 701 34.55 -22.92 22.75
CA ALA A 701 33.12 -22.67 22.61
C ALA A 701 32.85 -21.16 22.49
N PHE A 702 33.50 -20.34 23.33
CA PHE A 702 33.46 -18.89 23.24
C PHE A 702 33.93 -18.38 21.87
N ARG A 703 35.08 -18.84 21.38
CA ARG A 703 35.62 -18.41 20.08
C ARG A 703 34.65 -18.71 18.93
N ARG A 704 34.02 -19.88 18.94
CA ARG A 704 33.00 -20.25 17.94
C ARG A 704 31.78 -19.33 18.04
N LEU A 705 31.20 -19.21 19.22
CA LEU A 705 30.01 -18.38 19.45
C LEU A 705 30.27 -16.91 19.11
N ALA A 706 31.38 -16.34 19.58
CA ALA A 706 31.75 -14.95 19.33
C ALA A 706 31.96 -14.68 17.82
N ARG A 707 32.54 -15.61 17.05
CA ARG A 707 32.63 -15.46 15.59
C ARG A 707 31.26 -15.50 14.92
N GLN A 708 30.37 -16.40 15.34
CA GLN A 708 29.01 -16.49 14.81
C GLN A 708 28.20 -15.23 15.10
N VAL A 709 28.23 -14.76 16.35
CA VAL A 709 27.57 -13.51 16.78
C VAL A 709 28.12 -12.31 16.04
N LYS A 710 29.44 -12.19 15.90
CA LYS A 710 30.05 -11.07 15.16
C LYS A 710 29.75 -11.12 13.67
N ALA A 711 29.76 -12.31 13.05
CA ALA A 711 29.37 -12.47 11.65
C ALA A 711 27.89 -12.06 11.44
N TRP A 712 27.01 -12.45 12.36
CA TRP A 712 25.62 -12.02 12.37
C TRP A 712 25.49 -10.51 12.57
N ALA A 713 26.07 -9.94 13.63
CA ALA A 713 26.01 -8.51 13.90
C ALA A 713 26.55 -7.68 12.72
N ARG A 714 27.63 -8.15 12.09
CA ARG A 714 28.17 -7.58 10.86
C ARG A 714 27.17 -7.66 9.72
N ALA A 715 26.62 -8.84 9.42
CA ALA A 715 25.60 -8.99 8.38
C ALA A 715 24.37 -8.11 8.63
N ARG A 716 24.06 -7.78 9.89
CA ARG A 716 22.93 -6.92 10.27
C ARG A 716 23.27 -5.43 10.42
N GLY A 717 24.54 -5.05 10.32
CA GLY A 717 24.96 -3.64 10.46
C GLY A 717 24.97 -3.12 11.89
N LEU A 718 25.03 -4.02 12.88
CA LEU A 718 24.98 -3.70 14.31
C LEU A 718 26.37 -3.47 14.93
N ASP A 719 27.43 -3.65 14.15
CA ASP A 719 28.82 -3.84 14.59
C ASP A 719 29.71 -2.58 14.52
N SER A 720 29.11 -1.37 14.63
CA SER A 720 29.89 -0.13 14.46
C SER A 720 29.52 0.99 15.43
N ALA A 721 30.41 1.23 16.40
CA ALA A 721 30.24 2.30 17.37
C ALA A 721 30.09 3.72 16.76
N PRO A 722 30.86 4.13 15.74
CA PRO A 722 30.66 5.45 15.12
C PRO A 722 29.24 5.64 14.53
N PHE A 723 28.57 4.55 14.17
CA PHE A 723 27.22 4.52 13.60
C PHE A 723 26.15 4.17 14.65
N GLY A 724 26.49 4.24 15.94
CA GLY A 724 25.57 3.99 17.05
C GLY A 724 25.44 2.53 17.48
N GLY A 725 26.19 1.60 16.86
CA GLY A 725 26.14 0.18 17.16
C GLY A 725 27.05 -0.29 18.28
N ILE A 726 27.05 -1.60 18.54
CA ILE A 726 27.85 -2.24 19.59
C ILE A 726 29.27 -2.51 19.06
N PRO A 727 30.34 -2.11 19.78
CA PRO A 727 31.71 -2.39 19.36
C PRO A 727 32.04 -3.88 19.51
N GLY A 728 33.08 -4.35 18.82
CA GLY A 728 33.48 -5.76 18.85
C GLY A 728 33.73 -6.32 20.25
N LEU A 729 34.24 -5.50 21.19
CA LEU A 729 34.40 -5.89 22.59
C LEU A 729 33.06 -6.16 23.29
N GLY A 730 32.04 -5.32 23.04
CA GLY A 730 30.71 -5.52 23.62
C GLY A 730 30.09 -6.85 23.18
N TRP A 731 30.18 -7.18 21.89
CA TRP A 731 29.75 -8.48 21.37
C TRP A 731 30.52 -9.66 21.99
N ALA A 732 31.81 -9.50 22.24
CA ALA A 732 32.63 -10.51 22.92
C ALA A 732 32.20 -10.71 24.39
N VAL A 733 31.87 -9.63 25.12
CA VAL A 733 31.34 -9.72 26.48
C VAL A 733 30.02 -10.50 26.52
N LEU A 734 29.07 -10.17 25.64
CA LEU A 734 27.78 -10.88 25.55
C LEU A 734 27.97 -12.38 25.24
N ALA A 735 28.86 -12.69 24.28
CA ALA A 735 29.18 -14.08 23.93
C ALA A 735 29.89 -14.83 25.07
N ALA A 736 30.78 -14.15 25.82
CA ALA A 736 31.47 -14.74 26.96
C ALA A 736 30.50 -15.06 28.11
N LEU A 737 29.59 -14.14 28.46
CA LEU A 737 28.54 -14.40 29.45
C LEU A 737 27.64 -15.56 29.02
N THR A 738 27.21 -15.58 27.77
CA THR A 738 26.41 -16.71 27.25
C THR A 738 27.20 -18.02 27.33
N THR A 739 28.49 -18.02 27.00
CA THR A 739 29.32 -19.23 27.08
C THR A 739 29.47 -19.73 28.52
N ARG A 740 29.49 -18.83 29.50
CA ARG A 740 29.57 -19.15 30.93
C ARG A 740 28.27 -19.72 31.48
N GLU A 741 27.14 -19.17 31.07
CA GLU A 741 25.82 -19.40 31.68
C GLU A 741 24.96 -20.44 30.93
N HIS A 742 25.21 -20.63 29.63
CA HIS A 742 24.43 -21.54 28.81
C HIS A 742 25.03 -22.95 28.75
N ASP A 743 24.27 -23.94 29.22
CA ASP A 743 24.67 -25.35 29.22
C ASP A 743 23.97 -26.21 28.15
N GLY A 744 23.17 -25.59 27.28
CA GLY A 744 22.48 -26.28 26.19
C GLY A 744 23.38 -26.59 24.97
N PRO A 745 22.93 -27.49 24.09
CA PRO A 745 23.68 -27.92 22.91
C PRO A 745 23.74 -26.87 21.78
N ASP A 746 22.93 -25.81 21.87
CA ASP A 746 22.90 -24.70 20.90
C ASP A 746 23.23 -23.35 21.58
N PRO A 747 24.52 -23.04 21.79
CA PRO A 747 24.95 -21.76 22.37
C PRO A 747 24.53 -20.54 21.56
N LEU A 748 24.30 -20.68 20.25
CA LEU A 748 23.91 -19.56 19.38
C LEU A 748 22.43 -19.24 19.53
N GLY A 749 21.54 -20.24 19.54
CA GLY A 749 20.15 -20.06 19.91
C GLY A 749 19.98 -19.56 21.35
N GLY A 750 20.78 -20.09 22.28
CA GLY A 750 20.85 -19.62 23.67
C GLY A 750 21.26 -18.15 23.80
N PHE A 751 22.25 -17.71 23.01
CA PHE A 751 22.64 -16.30 22.91
C PHE A 751 21.44 -15.44 22.52
N PHE A 752 20.77 -15.77 21.41
CA PHE A 752 19.65 -14.96 20.92
C PHE A 752 18.48 -14.93 21.90
N ALA A 753 18.13 -16.08 22.49
CA ALA A 753 17.07 -16.16 23.49
C ALA A 753 17.36 -15.27 24.72
N THR A 754 18.57 -15.34 25.25
CA THR A 754 18.99 -14.59 26.45
C THR A 754 18.92 -13.09 26.19
N TRP A 755 19.55 -12.61 25.11
CA TRP A 755 19.67 -11.18 24.86
C TRP A 755 18.41 -10.56 24.23
N ALA A 756 17.56 -11.34 23.56
CA ALA A 756 16.24 -10.87 23.12
C ALA A 756 15.30 -10.56 24.30
N ALA A 757 15.37 -11.37 25.36
CA ALA A 757 14.56 -11.20 26.57
C ALA A 757 15.20 -10.25 27.61
N TRP A 758 16.42 -9.77 27.38
CA TRP A 758 17.16 -8.96 28.34
C TRP A 758 16.55 -7.56 28.53
N ASP A 759 16.39 -7.12 29.78
CA ASP A 759 16.07 -5.73 30.08
C ASP A 759 17.32 -4.87 29.93
N TRP A 760 17.50 -4.25 28.76
CA TRP A 760 18.67 -3.40 28.44
C TRP A 760 18.90 -2.21 29.38
N ARG A 761 17.94 -1.89 30.27
CA ARG A 761 18.14 -0.92 31.36
C ARG A 761 19.12 -1.43 32.43
N ASP A 762 19.27 -2.75 32.54
CA ASP A 762 20.21 -3.39 33.46
C ASP A 762 21.60 -3.48 32.81
N PRO A 763 22.66 -2.95 33.46
CA PRO A 763 24.01 -2.98 32.92
C PRO A 763 24.56 -4.40 32.77
N VAL A 764 25.31 -4.63 31.70
CA VAL A 764 25.98 -5.89 31.41
C VAL A 764 27.48 -5.77 31.70
N ALA A 765 28.02 -6.68 32.50
CA ALA A 765 29.43 -6.73 32.84
C ALA A 765 29.89 -8.18 33.09
N LEU A 766 31.19 -8.46 32.90
CA LEU A 766 31.76 -9.77 33.25
C LEU A 766 31.89 -9.99 34.77
N SER A 767 32.00 -8.89 35.52
CA SER A 767 31.99 -8.81 36.98
C SER A 767 30.66 -8.19 37.47
N SER A 768 30.47 -8.02 38.78
CA SER A 768 29.22 -7.46 39.34
C SER A 768 28.81 -6.14 38.66
N PRO A 769 27.63 -6.07 38.04
CA PRO A 769 27.18 -4.86 37.35
C PRO A 769 26.78 -3.77 38.36
N PRO A 770 27.02 -2.49 38.05
CA PRO A 770 26.56 -1.37 38.88
C PRO A 770 25.04 -1.17 38.78
N HIS A 771 24.49 -0.25 39.57
CA HIS A 771 23.09 0.18 39.44
C HIS A 771 22.79 0.78 38.06
N ARG A 772 21.50 0.79 37.68
CA ARG A 772 21.01 1.34 36.41
C ARG A 772 21.55 2.74 36.16
N THR A 773 22.09 2.96 34.96
CA THR A 773 22.78 4.20 34.57
C THR A 773 21.86 5.24 33.92
N GLY A 774 20.62 4.87 33.61
CA GLY A 774 19.67 5.71 32.85
C GLY A 774 19.95 5.75 31.34
N ALA A 775 21.04 5.15 30.85
CA ALA A 775 21.31 5.01 29.43
C ALA A 775 20.38 3.97 28.77
N PRO A 776 20.12 4.06 27.45
CA PRO A 776 19.31 3.07 26.75
C PRO A 776 19.85 1.64 26.86
N MET A 777 21.19 1.50 26.91
CA MET A 777 21.90 0.24 27.04
C MET A 777 23.31 0.48 27.57
N THR A 778 23.75 -0.32 28.54
CA THR A 778 25.12 -0.25 29.11
C THR A 778 25.80 -1.60 29.07
N ILE A 779 26.88 -1.72 28.28
CA ILE A 779 27.83 -2.84 28.34
C ILE A 779 29.16 -2.29 28.81
N LEU A 780 29.72 -2.87 29.88
CA LEU A 780 30.95 -2.40 30.52
C LEU A 780 32.20 -3.10 29.98
N THR A 781 33.32 -2.36 29.93
CA THR A 781 34.64 -2.95 29.67
C THR A 781 35.04 -3.89 30.82
N PRO A 782 35.75 -5.00 30.52
CA PRO A 782 36.15 -5.97 31.52
C PRO A 782 37.07 -5.46 32.63
N THR A 783 38.02 -4.56 32.31
CA THR A 783 39.08 -4.16 33.24
C THR A 783 39.13 -2.65 33.50
N ALA A 784 39.84 -2.26 34.56
CA ALA A 784 39.97 -0.87 34.97
C ALA A 784 40.79 -0.06 33.95
N PRO A 785 40.41 1.21 33.65
CA PRO A 785 39.20 1.88 34.14
C PRO A 785 37.93 1.33 33.47
N VAL A 786 36.99 0.82 34.30
CA VAL A 786 35.73 0.23 33.87
C VAL A 786 34.83 1.33 33.33
N ARG A 787 34.42 1.21 32.07
CA ARG A 787 33.64 2.22 31.35
C ARG A 787 32.56 1.57 30.50
N SER A 788 31.54 2.34 30.13
CA SER A 788 30.57 1.87 29.14
C SER A 788 31.23 1.87 27.74
N CYS A 789 31.15 0.75 27.03
CA CYS A 789 31.52 0.67 25.62
C CYS A 789 30.31 0.91 24.68
N THR A 790 29.17 1.31 25.22
CA THR A 790 27.91 1.53 24.48
C THR A 790 27.31 2.92 24.68
N GLU A 791 28.10 3.91 25.11
CA GLU A 791 27.66 5.30 25.28
C GLU A 791 27.05 5.93 24.03
N GLN A 792 27.39 5.40 22.85
CA GLN A 792 26.89 5.81 21.53
C GLN A 792 25.48 5.30 21.22
N VAL A 793 24.98 4.30 21.94
CA VAL A 793 23.75 3.59 21.60
C VAL A 793 22.54 4.44 21.95
N THR A 794 21.68 4.66 20.94
CA THR A 794 20.43 5.40 21.10
C THR A 794 19.28 4.46 21.46
N THR A 795 18.16 5.02 21.92
CA THR A 795 16.90 4.28 22.14
C THR A 795 16.46 3.54 20.88
N GLY A 796 16.49 4.22 19.72
CA GLY A 796 16.14 3.61 18.43
C GLY A 796 17.05 2.45 18.04
N PHE A 797 18.36 2.55 18.31
CA PHE A 797 19.28 1.43 18.08
C PHE A 797 19.00 0.23 19.00
N ARG A 798 18.71 0.47 20.28
CA ARG A 798 18.33 -0.61 21.22
C ARG A 798 17.08 -1.34 20.74
N ASP A 799 16.08 -0.61 20.24
CA ASP A 799 14.83 -1.21 19.76
C ASP A 799 15.09 -2.05 18.49
N LEU A 800 15.92 -1.54 17.57
CA LEU A 800 16.40 -2.30 16.41
C LEU A 800 17.15 -3.57 16.83
N LEU A 801 18.11 -3.46 17.75
CA LEU A 801 18.89 -4.58 18.26
C LEU A 801 17.97 -5.66 18.84
N THR A 802 16.98 -5.26 19.65
CA THR A 802 16.02 -6.19 20.26
C THR A 802 15.21 -6.93 19.20
N ALA A 803 14.69 -6.21 18.20
CA ALA A 803 13.96 -6.82 17.09
C ALA A 803 14.84 -7.80 16.29
N GLU A 804 16.11 -7.45 16.05
CA GLU A 804 17.06 -8.30 15.35
C GLU A 804 17.41 -9.58 16.13
N LEU A 805 17.54 -9.49 17.46
CA LEU A 805 17.78 -10.64 18.34
C LEU A 805 16.58 -11.60 18.35
N TYR A 806 15.34 -11.09 18.47
CA TYR A 806 14.14 -11.92 18.37
C TYR A 806 14.04 -12.62 17.01
N ARG A 807 14.27 -11.89 15.92
CA ARG A 807 14.28 -12.46 14.56
C ARG A 807 15.34 -13.55 14.43
N ALA A 808 16.53 -13.34 14.97
CA ALA A 808 17.62 -14.31 14.91
C ALA A 808 17.30 -15.58 15.72
N TRP A 809 16.63 -15.43 16.86
CA TRP A 809 16.13 -16.55 17.66
C TRP A 809 15.11 -17.41 16.89
N GLU A 810 14.13 -16.79 16.22
CA GLU A 810 13.16 -17.52 15.38
C GLU A 810 13.83 -18.24 14.21
N ILE A 811 14.77 -17.59 13.53
CA ILE A 811 15.48 -18.14 12.38
C ILE A 811 16.36 -19.33 12.76
N THR A 812 17.07 -19.23 13.89
CA THR A 812 17.93 -20.32 14.37
C THR A 812 17.11 -21.54 14.77
N GLY A 813 15.92 -21.36 15.35
CA GLY A 813 14.98 -22.45 15.62
C GLY A 813 14.41 -23.12 14.36
N ALA A 814 14.28 -22.39 13.25
CA ALA A 814 13.69 -22.87 11.99
C ALA A 814 14.69 -23.23 10.87
N GLY A 815 16.01 -23.10 11.10
CA GLY A 815 17.05 -23.42 10.12
C GLY A 815 17.19 -22.42 8.96
N GLY A 816 16.86 -21.14 9.18
CA GLY A 816 16.89 -20.11 8.13
C GLY A 816 18.25 -19.41 7.89
N ARG A 817 18.26 -18.42 6.98
CA ARG A 817 19.47 -17.68 6.56
C ARG A 817 19.85 -16.55 7.52
N LEU A 818 20.53 -16.89 8.63
CA LEU A 818 20.92 -15.94 9.68
C LEU A 818 21.79 -14.76 9.19
N LEU A 819 22.65 -14.99 8.19
CA LEU A 819 23.60 -13.99 7.67
C LEU A 819 23.07 -13.16 6.50
N SER A 820 21.80 -13.28 6.13
CA SER A 820 21.19 -12.36 5.18
C SER A 820 21.10 -10.96 5.82
N PRO A 821 21.43 -9.87 5.11
CA PRO A 821 21.28 -8.52 5.64
C PRO A 821 19.81 -8.13 5.82
N PRO A 822 19.50 -7.11 6.64
CA PRO A 822 18.15 -6.58 6.77
C PRO A 822 17.70 -5.99 5.44
N ASP A 823 16.41 -6.15 5.13
CA ASP A 823 15.82 -5.50 3.97
C ASP A 823 15.50 -4.04 4.28
N LEU A 824 16.54 -3.22 4.39
CA LEU A 824 16.43 -1.81 4.77
C LEU A 824 15.56 -1.00 3.80
N HIS A 825 15.42 -1.46 2.56
CA HIS A 825 14.53 -0.84 1.58
C HIS A 825 13.04 -1.02 1.92
N ARG A 826 12.67 -2.05 2.70
CA ARG A 826 11.31 -2.19 3.25
C ARG A 826 11.07 -1.31 4.48
N LEU A 827 12.14 -0.89 5.17
CA LEU A 827 12.05 -0.12 6.42
C LEU A 827 12.09 1.39 6.20
N HIS A 828 12.66 1.86 5.09
CA HIS A 828 12.93 3.27 4.88
C HIS A 828 12.34 3.82 3.58
N ALA A 829 11.47 4.81 3.67
CA ALA A 829 10.86 5.46 2.50
C ALA A 829 11.85 6.37 1.74
N THR A 830 12.73 7.04 2.48
CA THR A 830 13.77 7.94 1.97
C THR A 830 15.10 7.70 2.64
N TRP A 831 16.17 8.11 1.98
CA TRP A 831 17.54 7.91 2.46
C TRP A 831 18.34 9.22 2.38
N ALA A 832 19.30 9.39 3.28
CA ALA A 832 20.37 10.36 3.13
C ALA A 832 21.64 9.64 2.67
N VAL A 833 22.23 10.11 1.57
CA VAL A 833 23.56 9.66 1.11
C VAL A 833 24.58 10.70 1.54
N VAL A 834 25.57 10.27 2.33
CA VAL A 834 26.67 11.09 2.80
C VAL A 834 27.89 10.82 1.93
N THR A 835 28.26 11.77 1.08
CA THR A 835 29.46 11.71 0.23
C THR A 835 30.62 12.37 0.95
N VAL A 836 31.72 11.62 1.11
CA VAL A 836 32.85 12.01 1.96
C VAL A 836 34.16 11.85 1.20
N PRO A 837 34.96 12.92 1.07
CA PRO A 837 36.33 12.82 0.54
C PRO A 837 37.16 11.81 1.34
N HIS A 838 38.04 11.05 0.68
CA HIS A 838 38.81 9.97 1.34
C HIS A 838 39.56 10.43 2.60
N ASP A 839 40.04 11.67 2.62
CA ASP A 839 40.77 12.24 3.73
C ASP A 839 39.91 12.62 4.94
N LEU A 840 38.60 12.80 4.74
CA LEU A 840 37.63 13.19 5.76
C LEU A 840 36.79 12.00 6.30
N VAL A 841 36.99 10.78 5.78
CA VAL A 841 36.23 9.58 6.21
C VAL A 841 36.33 9.35 7.72
N GLY A 842 37.54 9.43 8.29
CA GLY A 842 37.74 9.27 9.74
C GLY A 842 36.97 10.31 10.57
N PRO A 843 37.21 11.62 10.36
CA PRO A 843 36.46 12.70 11.01
C PRO A 843 34.94 12.58 10.86
N VAL A 844 34.44 12.27 9.66
CA VAL A 844 33.00 12.12 9.40
C VAL A 844 32.41 10.94 10.19
N ARG A 845 33.08 9.78 10.19
CA ARG A 845 32.67 8.64 11.01
C ARG A 845 32.59 9.03 12.49
N GLY A 846 33.59 9.75 13.01
CA GLY A 846 33.62 10.22 14.40
C GLY A 846 32.45 11.16 14.77
N ARG A 847 31.89 11.90 13.80
CA ARG A 847 30.73 12.79 14.02
C ARG A 847 29.41 12.21 13.54
N MET A 848 29.37 10.98 13.03
CA MET A 848 28.16 10.35 12.48
C MET A 848 27.07 10.20 13.56
N ARG A 849 27.45 9.90 14.80
CA ARG A 849 26.54 9.89 15.95
C ARG A 849 25.78 11.21 16.11
N ALA A 850 26.45 12.35 15.96
CA ALA A 850 25.82 13.66 16.12
C ALA A 850 24.79 13.91 15.00
N LEU A 851 25.07 13.46 13.78
CA LEU A 851 24.11 13.50 12.67
C LEU A 851 22.89 12.63 12.98
N LEU A 852 23.11 11.37 13.37
CA LEU A 852 22.03 10.45 13.75
C LEU A 852 21.15 10.98 14.88
N THR A 853 21.75 11.65 15.87
CA THR A 853 21.03 12.25 17.00
C THR A 853 20.15 13.44 16.56
N ALA A 854 20.58 14.18 15.53
CA ALA A 854 19.81 15.29 14.97
C ALA A 854 18.71 14.85 14.00
N LEU A 855 18.80 13.62 13.48
CA LEU A 855 17.79 13.01 12.60
C LEU A 855 16.65 12.36 13.41
N ALA A 856 15.62 11.90 12.71
CA ALA A 856 14.47 11.24 13.33
C ALA A 856 14.88 9.97 14.13
N PRO A 857 14.13 9.57 15.18
CA PRO A 857 14.49 8.44 16.03
C PRO A 857 14.62 7.08 15.31
N ASP A 858 13.99 6.94 14.15
CA ASP A 858 14.01 5.77 13.28
C ASP A 858 15.07 5.84 12.18
N ALA A 859 15.97 6.83 12.22
CA ALA A 859 17.09 6.92 11.31
C ALA A 859 18.13 5.81 11.59
N HIS A 860 18.55 5.12 10.54
CA HIS A 860 19.50 4.01 10.64
C HIS A 860 20.63 4.17 9.61
N ALA A 861 21.85 4.39 10.09
CA ALA A 861 23.02 4.50 9.23
C ALA A 861 23.71 3.15 9.01
N TRP A 862 23.91 2.77 7.76
CA TRP A 862 24.67 1.58 7.43
C TRP A 862 26.17 1.83 7.66
N PRO A 863 26.87 0.97 8.42
CA PRO A 863 28.23 1.26 8.89
C PRO A 863 29.32 1.14 7.83
N ARG A 864 28.97 0.52 6.69
CA ARG A 864 29.87 0.27 5.56
C ARG A 864 29.51 1.18 4.39
N PRO A 865 30.50 1.59 3.57
CA PRO A 865 30.22 2.38 2.38
C PRO A 865 29.34 1.61 1.38
N ILE A 866 28.39 2.32 0.76
CA ILE A 866 27.61 1.80 -0.38
C ILE A 866 28.34 1.97 -1.71
N ALA A 867 29.33 2.87 -1.77
CA ALA A 867 30.21 3.05 -2.91
C ALA A 867 31.56 3.66 -2.48
N ARG A 868 32.62 3.30 -3.21
CA ARG A 868 33.96 3.90 -3.11
C ARG A 868 34.36 4.34 -4.51
N ASP A 869 34.27 5.64 -4.74
CA ASP A 869 34.66 6.27 -6.00
C ASP A 869 36.13 6.74 -5.90
N ALA A 870 36.70 7.22 -7.01
CA ALA A 870 38.10 7.66 -7.05
C ALA A 870 38.40 8.75 -5.99
N ASP A 871 37.48 9.71 -5.83
CA ASP A 871 37.70 10.89 -4.99
C ASP A 871 36.92 10.86 -3.67
N ALA A 872 35.94 9.98 -3.52
CA ALA A 872 35.03 9.98 -2.38
C ALA A 872 34.48 8.60 -1.99
N VAL A 873 33.96 8.53 -0.77
CA VAL A 873 33.29 7.37 -0.17
C VAL A 873 31.87 7.77 0.17
N ARG A 874 30.88 6.93 -0.16
CA ARG A 874 29.46 7.19 0.09
C ARG A 874 28.91 6.27 1.18
N PHE A 875 28.27 6.86 2.18
CA PHE A 875 27.52 6.16 3.24
C PHE A 875 26.02 6.38 3.07
N ALA A 876 25.21 5.45 3.55
CA ALA A 876 23.76 5.52 3.46
C ALA A 876 23.12 5.55 4.86
N ILE A 877 22.14 6.43 5.02
CA ILE A 877 21.30 6.54 6.22
C ILE A 877 19.85 6.41 5.81
N GLY A 878 19.18 5.35 6.22
CA GLY A 878 17.74 5.24 6.09
C GLY A 878 17.05 6.21 7.04
N LEU A 879 16.03 6.93 6.57
CA LEU A 879 15.39 8.03 7.32
C LEU A 879 14.00 7.66 7.87
N GLY A 880 13.73 6.36 8.02
CA GLY A 880 12.44 5.87 8.51
C GLY A 880 11.36 5.70 7.43
N ARG A 881 10.16 5.25 7.85
CA ARG A 881 9.02 4.99 6.94
C ARG A 881 8.32 6.26 6.49
N ARG A 882 8.47 7.37 7.23
CA ARG A 882 7.87 8.66 6.89
C ARG A 882 8.87 9.50 6.09
N PRO A 883 8.47 10.05 4.91
CA PRO A 883 9.35 10.92 4.14
C PRO A 883 9.81 12.13 4.95
N VAL A 884 11.12 12.39 4.95
CA VAL A 884 11.69 13.59 5.57
C VAL A 884 11.72 14.73 4.55
N PRO A 885 11.25 15.94 4.87
CA PRO A 885 11.33 17.08 3.95
C PRO A 885 12.78 17.42 3.61
N ALA A 886 13.08 17.69 2.33
CA ALA A 886 14.43 18.03 1.88
C ALA A 886 15.02 19.25 2.61
N SER A 887 14.20 20.25 2.94
CA SER A 887 14.61 21.43 3.70
C SER A 887 15.02 21.10 5.13
N ALA A 888 14.35 20.15 5.79
CA ALA A 888 14.68 19.71 7.14
C ALA A 888 16.05 19.00 7.16
N LEU A 889 16.29 18.09 6.21
CA LEU A 889 17.59 17.43 6.08
C LEU A 889 18.71 18.43 5.77
N ALA A 890 18.46 19.37 4.84
CA ALA A 890 19.45 20.38 4.46
C ALA A 890 19.87 21.26 5.65
N GLY A 891 18.93 21.67 6.51
CA GLY A 891 19.22 22.44 7.71
C GLY A 891 20.12 21.69 8.70
N ILE A 892 19.80 20.42 8.96
CA ILE A 892 20.60 19.54 9.83
C ILE A 892 22.00 19.33 9.24
N ALA A 893 22.06 19.00 7.94
CA ALA A 893 23.31 18.73 7.24
C ALA A 893 24.24 19.94 7.21
N ALA A 894 23.71 21.15 6.96
CA ALA A 894 24.51 22.38 6.94
C ALA A 894 25.15 22.68 8.31
N GLY A 895 24.42 22.45 9.40
CA GLY A 895 24.95 22.60 10.76
C GLY A 895 26.01 21.53 11.09
N TRP A 896 25.75 20.28 10.71
CA TRP A 896 26.62 19.15 11.00
C TRP A 896 27.94 19.14 10.20
N ALA A 897 27.86 19.46 8.90
CA ALA A 897 29.01 19.49 7.99
C ALA A 897 29.85 20.77 8.11
N LYS A 898 29.46 21.70 9.00
CA LYS A 898 30.17 22.97 9.19
C LYS A 898 31.66 22.75 9.44
N GLY A 899 32.49 23.39 8.62
CA GLY A 899 33.95 23.31 8.70
C GLY A 899 34.59 22.24 7.81
N TRP A 900 33.81 21.44 7.08
CA TRP A 900 34.32 20.47 6.12
C TRP A 900 33.99 20.89 4.68
N ARG A 901 35.01 20.93 3.82
CA ARG A 901 34.82 21.18 2.38
C ARG A 901 34.67 19.84 1.66
N GLY A 902 33.71 19.75 0.74
CA GLY A 902 33.48 18.55 -0.08
C GLY A 902 32.67 17.43 0.58
N VAL A 903 32.20 17.60 1.83
CA VAL A 903 31.26 16.68 2.45
C VAL A 903 29.84 17.08 2.09
N GLU A 904 29.09 16.18 1.48
CA GLU A 904 27.72 16.42 1.01
C GLU A 904 26.75 15.42 1.62
N VAL A 905 25.53 15.88 1.93
CA VAL A 905 24.42 15.03 2.39
C VAL A 905 23.23 15.27 1.47
N ALA A 906 22.88 14.26 0.68
CA ALA A 906 21.79 14.35 -0.30
C ALA A 906 20.61 13.47 0.11
N LEU A 907 19.38 14.02 0.03
CA LEU A 907 18.16 13.23 0.14
C LEU A 907 17.94 12.46 -1.17
N VAL A 908 17.74 11.16 -1.10
CA VAL A 908 17.48 10.28 -2.25
C VAL A 908 16.29 9.36 -2.00
N GLY A 909 15.64 8.94 -3.08
CA GLY A 909 14.51 8.03 -3.02
C GLY A 909 14.91 6.59 -2.66
N ASN A 910 13.98 5.81 -2.12
CA ASN A 910 14.19 4.42 -1.70
C ASN A 910 14.99 3.56 -2.72
N GLY A 911 14.50 3.47 -3.96
CA GLY A 911 15.13 2.65 -5.00
C GLY A 911 16.41 3.22 -5.60
N GLU A 912 16.88 4.40 -5.17
CA GLU A 912 18.10 5.04 -5.67
C GLU A 912 19.35 4.57 -4.93
N VAL A 913 19.20 4.07 -3.71
CA VAL A 913 20.31 3.51 -2.92
C VAL A 913 20.49 2.04 -3.32
N PRO A 914 21.72 1.58 -3.65
CA PRO A 914 21.98 0.15 -3.85
C PRO A 914 21.76 -0.62 -2.54
N THR A 915 21.62 -1.94 -2.58
CA THR A 915 21.53 -2.76 -1.36
C THR A 915 22.78 -2.54 -0.50
N PRO A 916 22.65 -2.02 0.74
CA PRO A 916 23.78 -1.91 1.65
C PRO A 916 24.27 -3.31 2.02
N ARG A 917 25.56 -3.58 1.83
CA ARG A 917 26.18 -4.90 2.04
C ARG A 917 27.24 -4.91 3.11
#